data_AF-A0A202DF57-F1
#
_entry.id   AF-A0A202DF57-F1
#
_cell.length_a   1.000
_cell.length_b   1.000
_cell.length_c   1.000
_cell.angle_alpha   90.00
_cell.angle_beta   90.00
_cell.angle_gamma   90.00
#
_symmetry.space_group_name_H-M   'P 1'
#
loop_
_entity.id
_entity.type
_entity.pdbx_description
1 polymer ?
#
loop_
_entity_poly.entity_id
_entity_poly.type
_entity_poly.pdbx_seq_one_letter_code
_entity_poly.pdbx_strand_id
1 'polypeptide(L)'
;MKLTKSLFMTGLKCDKLLWININKKEILPEQSLESKHNTEQGTKVGILATKTFPDGINLNGLGYRDNLIKTKEAIEQRKPIFEAGIEIEDCFARVDILNPANEDEWDIIEVKSGTKVEPHHIPDVAFQKQIVTKAGLKIRDCYLMHINNKYIKEGDINYNDLFAIENINEKVNQFLPQVEGEIARQLDVTKLGSMPKTVICEDCNKPYTCDFKKDCWSILPEENVTQIYYNKKLGFELLEQGITQIKDIPDGTPLKYRPAQQAIQIKCAKENIIHLDKEKVNEFLDTLEYPICYFDFETYAPAVPIYDGMNAYQRIPFQYSLHIEKDDDSVEHKSFLAKDSNDPRLDLLKQLVDDLGTDGSIVVYHKSFEIGVLNELAKAYPEFEEQVQSIIERIIDLEEPFAKFHYYNPRQNGSASIKYVLPALTDISYEGMGIGNGIEAYVNFARVTYNEATQKEKEQVWEDLEKYCAQDTWAEVEIIRKLAKLSNSPIELINNILPEKFQNPSVEQIEKFNSLIFFDFEKPTDEEIEERNAYATQFIKDSKRDLEDVKLQYDNKRFHSSSYYLQQAVEKITKAYGVIFFNLSKKYVENKMSHKTPKAFIKAVREPYMQELVALFKTAEPNLKTDVTELERTINEKETELAQTNREVIEKFLQLIDTLTIKLEEQNIPGLVKGLLHQLKEGIGEYDESFDWEKLTRVFDEKFKVELLMSFISLYLLSGITYGHVSNTRYSGQDIQPEDYKEGLGIVDCTPQIIPHVQKAIDALECFMK
;
A
#
# COMPACT_ATOMS: atom_id res chain seq x y z
N MET A 1 -39.43 30.38 -1.73
CA MET A 1 -38.59 29.31 -2.29
C MET A 1 -39.50 28.31 -2.96
N LYS A 2 -39.06 27.62 -4.02
CA LYS A 2 -39.90 26.65 -4.75
C LYS A 2 -39.25 25.27 -4.69
N LEU A 3 -40.06 24.23 -4.52
CA LEU A 3 -39.63 22.86 -4.67
C LEU A 3 -39.44 22.58 -6.16
N THR A 4 -38.20 22.43 -6.57
CA THR A 4 -37.84 22.07 -7.95
C THR A 4 -37.75 20.56 -8.09
N LYS A 5 -37.73 20.07 -9.33
CA LYS A 5 -37.43 18.67 -9.68
C LYS A 5 -36.21 18.11 -8.92
N SER A 6 -35.07 18.80 -8.97
CA SER A 6 -33.84 18.37 -8.29
C SER A 6 -34.00 18.31 -6.77
N LEU A 7 -34.73 19.26 -6.18
CA LEU A 7 -35.02 19.26 -4.74
C LEU A 7 -36.01 18.15 -4.37
N PHE A 8 -37.00 17.87 -5.23
CA PHE A 8 -37.93 16.78 -5.04
C PHE A 8 -37.21 15.43 -4.96
N MET A 9 -36.33 15.17 -5.93
CA MET A 9 -35.47 13.98 -5.94
C MET A 9 -34.54 13.93 -4.72
N THR A 10 -34.02 15.07 -4.29
CA THR A 10 -33.21 15.18 -3.07
C THR A 10 -34.02 14.78 -1.82
N GLY A 11 -35.27 15.23 -1.71
CA GLY A 11 -36.15 14.91 -0.58
C GLY A 11 -36.66 13.47 -0.56
N LEU A 12 -36.79 12.81 -1.72
CA LEU A 12 -37.04 11.37 -1.79
C LEU A 12 -35.84 10.57 -1.27
N LYS A 13 -34.62 11.09 -1.47
CA LYS A 13 -33.39 10.46 -0.99
C LYS A 13 -33.14 10.74 0.49
N CYS A 14 -33.23 12.00 0.94
CA CYS A 14 -32.84 12.37 2.30
C CYS A 14 -33.37 13.76 2.72
N ASP A 15 -34.18 13.78 3.78
CA ASP A 15 -34.73 15.02 4.37
C ASP A 15 -33.66 15.97 4.91
N LYS A 16 -32.60 15.42 5.52
CA LYS A 16 -31.47 16.24 5.98
C LYS A 16 -30.79 16.94 4.81
N LEU A 17 -30.56 16.25 3.70
CA LEU A 17 -29.93 16.85 2.51
C LEU A 17 -30.84 17.88 1.85
N LEU A 18 -32.15 17.61 1.76
CA LEU A 18 -33.14 18.57 1.29
C LEU A 18 -33.11 19.83 2.15
N TRP A 19 -33.17 19.69 3.48
CA TRP A 19 -33.14 20.82 4.40
C TRP A 19 -31.86 21.65 4.26
N ILE A 20 -30.69 21.00 4.11
CA ILE A 20 -29.40 21.69 3.92
C ILE A 20 -29.41 22.50 2.62
N ASN A 21 -29.86 21.92 1.51
CA ASN A 21 -29.93 22.61 0.21
C ASN A 21 -30.76 23.90 0.24
N ILE A 22 -31.73 23.97 1.17
CA ILE A 22 -32.66 25.09 1.32
C ILE A 22 -32.16 26.10 2.37
N ASN A 23 -31.82 25.63 3.57
CA ASN A 23 -31.64 26.45 4.76
C ASN A 23 -30.18 26.71 5.12
N LYS A 24 -29.24 25.91 4.62
CA LYS A 24 -27.80 26.00 4.91
C LYS A 24 -26.96 25.59 3.71
N LYS A 25 -27.18 26.22 2.55
CA LYS A 25 -26.48 25.83 1.32
C LYS A 25 -24.96 26.01 1.43
N GLU A 26 -24.52 26.95 2.26
CA GLU A 26 -23.12 27.29 2.51
C GLU A 26 -22.29 26.17 3.15
N ILE A 27 -22.91 25.14 3.75
CA ILE A 27 -22.19 23.98 4.29
C ILE A 27 -22.04 22.84 3.28
N LEU A 28 -22.65 22.95 2.09
CA LEU A 28 -22.44 21.94 1.05
C LEU A 28 -21.00 22.02 0.54
N PRO A 29 -20.31 20.89 0.37
CA PRO A 29 -18.98 20.88 -0.20
C PRO A 29 -19.02 21.38 -1.66
N GLU A 30 -17.89 21.84 -2.14
CA GLU A 30 -17.74 22.11 -3.57
C GLU A 30 -17.99 20.83 -4.39
N GLN A 31 -18.60 21.00 -5.56
CA GLN A 31 -18.81 19.88 -6.47
C GLN A 31 -17.45 19.30 -6.91
N SER A 32 -17.33 17.98 -6.83
CA SER A 32 -16.18 17.24 -7.35
C SER A 32 -16.02 17.47 -8.86
N LEU A 33 -14.80 17.25 -9.35
CA LEU A 33 -14.51 17.30 -10.79
C LEU A 33 -15.39 16.32 -11.58
N GLU A 34 -15.65 15.14 -11.01
CA GLU A 34 -16.58 14.15 -11.56
C GLU A 34 -18.01 14.71 -11.71
N SER A 35 -18.56 15.29 -10.65
CA SER A 35 -19.93 15.83 -10.65
C SER A 35 -20.06 16.98 -11.65
N LYS A 36 -19.02 17.83 -11.78
CA LYS A 36 -18.96 18.89 -12.79
C LYS A 36 -18.92 18.29 -14.21
N HIS A 37 -18.05 17.33 -14.47
CA HIS A 37 -17.94 16.66 -15.76
C HIS A 37 -19.24 15.96 -16.17
N ASN A 38 -19.89 15.23 -15.25
CA ASN A 38 -21.18 14.58 -15.50
C ASN A 38 -22.29 15.59 -15.81
N THR A 39 -22.29 16.74 -15.14
CA THR A 39 -23.24 17.84 -15.41
C THR A 39 -23.01 18.46 -16.79
N GLU A 40 -21.76 18.69 -17.16
CA GLU A 40 -21.38 19.20 -18.50
C GLU A 40 -21.75 18.21 -19.60
N GLN A 41 -21.45 16.92 -19.41
CA GLN A 41 -21.84 15.86 -20.33
C GLN A 41 -23.36 15.77 -20.47
N GLY A 42 -24.10 15.82 -19.37
CA GLY A 42 -25.57 15.87 -19.37
C GLY A 42 -26.11 17.07 -20.16
N THR A 43 -25.50 18.24 -19.97
CA THR A 43 -25.85 19.47 -20.71
C THR A 43 -25.60 19.32 -22.20
N LYS A 44 -24.44 18.78 -22.60
CA LYS A 44 -24.10 18.51 -24.01
C LYS A 44 -25.11 17.54 -24.62
N VAL A 45 -25.44 16.44 -23.94
CA VAL A 45 -26.43 15.47 -24.41
C VAL A 45 -27.82 16.11 -24.53
N GLY A 46 -28.25 16.92 -23.56
CA GLY A 46 -29.52 17.66 -23.63
C GLY A 46 -29.60 18.58 -24.85
N ILE A 47 -28.52 19.29 -25.18
CA ILE A 47 -28.44 20.12 -26.39
C ILE A 47 -28.54 19.26 -27.65
N LEU A 48 -27.87 18.10 -27.71
CA LEU A 48 -27.94 17.21 -28.87
C LEU A 48 -29.34 16.59 -29.04
N ALA A 49 -30.03 16.27 -27.95
CA ALA A 49 -31.41 15.76 -28.00
C ALA A 49 -32.36 16.76 -28.69
N THR A 50 -32.14 18.07 -28.53
CA THR A 50 -32.95 19.06 -29.26
C THR A 50 -32.85 18.94 -30.78
N LYS A 51 -31.76 18.37 -31.31
CA LYS A 51 -31.53 18.22 -32.76
C LYS A 51 -32.41 17.15 -33.39
N THR A 52 -33.04 16.26 -32.62
CA THR A 52 -34.06 15.33 -33.14
C THR A 52 -35.39 16.04 -33.41
N PHE A 53 -35.55 17.28 -32.95
CA PHE A 53 -36.77 18.09 -33.11
C PHE A 53 -36.42 19.44 -33.78
N PRO A 54 -36.17 19.46 -35.11
CA PRO A 54 -35.61 20.63 -35.79
C PRO A 54 -36.49 21.90 -35.71
N ASP A 55 -37.80 21.74 -35.56
CA ASP A 55 -38.76 22.85 -35.44
C ASP A 55 -39.04 23.29 -33.98
N GLY A 56 -38.29 22.76 -33.01
CA GLY A 56 -38.51 23.05 -31.60
C GLY A 56 -38.13 24.47 -31.17
N ILE A 57 -38.89 25.01 -30.22
CA ILE A 57 -38.66 26.32 -29.61
C ILE A 57 -37.70 26.14 -28.44
N ASN A 58 -36.50 26.68 -28.57
CA ASN A 58 -35.46 26.57 -27.54
C ASN A 58 -35.59 27.67 -26.48
N LEU A 59 -35.90 27.30 -25.24
CA LEU A 59 -35.98 28.21 -24.09
C LEU A 59 -34.80 28.05 -23.11
N ASN A 60 -33.76 27.31 -23.49
CA ASN A 60 -32.56 27.10 -22.68
C ASN A 60 -31.83 28.44 -22.42
N GLY A 61 -31.20 28.55 -21.25
CA GLY A 61 -30.46 29.75 -20.84
C GLY A 61 -31.33 30.91 -20.34
N LEU A 62 -32.67 30.83 -20.46
CA LEU A 62 -33.57 31.88 -19.95
C LEU A 62 -33.64 31.86 -18.41
N GLY A 63 -33.68 33.06 -17.83
CA GLY A 63 -33.96 33.25 -16.40
C GLY A 63 -35.38 32.80 -16.03
N TYR A 64 -35.60 32.54 -14.73
CA TYR A 64 -36.85 31.98 -14.21
C TYR A 64 -38.14 32.65 -14.74
N ARG A 65 -38.25 33.99 -14.63
CA ARG A 65 -39.45 34.73 -15.03
C ARG A 65 -39.66 34.72 -16.55
N ASP A 66 -38.59 34.93 -17.30
CA ASP A 66 -38.64 34.97 -18.76
C ASP A 66 -39.00 33.60 -19.33
N ASN A 67 -38.47 32.53 -18.74
CA ASN A 67 -38.76 31.16 -19.12
C ASN A 67 -40.26 30.82 -18.93
N LEU A 68 -40.89 31.24 -17.82
CA LEU A 68 -42.34 31.07 -17.62
C LEU A 68 -43.18 31.81 -18.67
N ILE A 69 -42.85 33.08 -18.94
CA ILE A 69 -43.57 33.91 -19.93
C ILE A 69 -43.44 33.29 -21.32
N LYS A 70 -42.19 32.98 -21.73
CA LYS A 70 -41.90 32.40 -23.05
C LYS A 70 -42.47 31.01 -23.22
N THR A 71 -42.54 30.20 -22.16
CA THR A 71 -43.19 28.89 -22.21
C THR A 71 -44.68 29.05 -22.51
N LYS A 72 -45.37 29.99 -21.86
CA LYS A 72 -46.80 30.26 -22.12
C LYS A 72 -47.05 30.69 -23.56
N GLU A 73 -46.22 31.57 -24.11
CA GLU A 73 -46.27 31.99 -25.52
C GLU A 73 -45.98 30.83 -26.48
N ALA A 74 -45.04 29.95 -26.13
CA ALA A 74 -44.63 28.81 -26.96
C ALA A 74 -45.69 27.70 -27.02
N ILE A 75 -46.46 27.49 -25.94
CA ILE A 75 -47.55 26.50 -25.88
C ILE A 75 -48.61 26.74 -26.98
N GLU A 76 -48.92 28.01 -27.28
CA GLU A 76 -49.89 28.38 -28.32
C GLU A 76 -49.43 27.98 -29.73
N GLN A 77 -48.12 27.86 -29.94
CA GLN A 77 -47.54 27.53 -31.25
C GLN A 77 -47.59 26.04 -31.59
N ARG A 78 -47.88 25.18 -30.59
CA ARG A 78 -47.96 23.70 -30.77
C ARG A 78 -46.76 23.11 -31.50
N LYS A 79 -45.56 23.57 -31.14
CA LYS A 79 -44.26 23.02 -31.54
C LYS A 79 -43.58 22.40 -30.32
N PRO A 80 -42.60 21.49 -30.49
CA PRO A 80 -41.78 21.02 -29.38
C PRO A 80 -41.17 22.20 -28.64
N ILE A 81 -41.17 22.17 -27.30
CA ILE A 81 -40.62 23.24 -26.47
C ILE A 81 -39.51 22.65 -25.62
N PHE A 82 -38.29 23.18 -25.73
CA PHE A 82 -37.17 22.73 -24.93
C PHE A 82 -37.04 23.58 -23.66
N GLU A 83 -36.76 22.93 -22.53
CA GLU A 83 -36.59 23.58 -21.23
C GLU A 83 -37.83 24.39 -20.81
N ALA A 84 -39.03 23.85 -21.05
CA ALA A 84 -40.31 24.48 -20.77
C ALA A 84 -40.53 24.65 -19.25
N GLY A 85 -40.62 25.88 -18.78
CA GLY A 85 -40.82 26.19 -17.36
C GLY A 85 -42.28 26.30 -16.98
N ILE A 86 -42.67 25.57 -15.94
CA ILE A 86 -44.04 25.58 -15.41
C ILE A 86 -43.96 25.72 -13.89
N GLU A 87 -44.67 26.71 -13.35
CA GLU A 87 -44.85 26.94 -11.93
C GLU A 87 -46.30 26.64 -11.54
N ILE A 88 -46.48 25.90 -10.44
CA ILE A 88 -47.78 25.74 -9.79
C ILE A 88 -47.58 25.75 -8.27
N GLU A 89 -48.32 26.59 -7.56
CA GLU A 89 -48.20 26.77 -6.11
C GLU A 89 -46.72 27.00 -5.71
N ASP A 90 -46.17 26.19 -4.79
CA ASP A 90 -44.77 26.26 -4.37
C ASP A 90 -43.84 25.30 -5.12
N CYS A 91 -44.25 24.81 -6.29
CA CYS A 91 -43.48 23.89 -7.13
C CYS A 91 -43.10 24.51 -8.47
N PHE A 92 -41.92 24.14 -8.97
CA PHE A 92 -41.44 24.52 -10.30
C PHE A 92 -40.84 23.31 -11.03
N ALA A 93 -41.35 23.04 -12.23
CA ALA A 93 -40.79 22.06 -13.14
C ALA A 93 -40.20 22.77 -14.36
N ARG A 94 -39.06 22.27 -14.82
CA ARG A 94 -38.52 22.59 -16.13
C ARG A 94 -38.45 21.28 -16.90
N VAL A 95 -39.27 21.19 -17.94
CA VAL A 95 -39.40 19.99 -18.77
C VAL A 95 -38.39 20.06 -19.90
N ASP A 96 -37.52 19.06 -20.01
CA ASP A 96 -36.45 19.03 -21.01
C ASP A 96 -37.02 19.19 -22.42
N ILE A 97 -38.02 18.38 -22.79
CA ILE A 97 -38.77 18.52 -24.04
C ILE A 97 -40.27 18.28 -23.78
N LEU A 98 -41.07 19.32 -23.98
CA LEU A 98 -42.53 19.24 -24.01
C LEU A 98 -42.98 19.15 -25.47
N ASN A 99 -43.36 17.95 -25.91
CA ASN A 99 -43.63 17.66 -27.32
C ASN A 99 -45.14 17.64 -27.58
N PRO A 100 -45.67 18.41 -28.56
CA PRO A 100 -47.10 18.40 -28.86
C PRO A 100 -47.54 17.01 -29.36
N ALA A 101 -48.60 16.48 -28.77
CA ALA A 101 -49.25 15.24 -29.18
C ALA A 101 -50.72 15.51 -29.54
N ASN A 102 -51.22 14.94 -30.63
CA ASN A 102 -52.60 15.16 -31.09
C ASN A 102 -52.96 16.67 -31.16
N GLU A 103 -54.24 17.02 -31.11
CA GLU A 103 -54.67 18.42 -31.20
C GLU A 103 -54.40 19.20 -29.89
N ASP A 104 -54.70 18.62 -28.73
CA ASP A 104 -54.69 19.33 -27.42
C ASP A 104 -53.88 18.62 -26.31
N GLU A 105 -53.06 17.63 -26.67
CA GLU A 105 -52.26 16.86 -25.72
C GLU A 105 -50.76 17.16 -25.87
N TRP A 106 -49.97 16.73 -24.90
CA TRP A 106 -48.52 16.83 -24.91
C TRP A 106 -47.91 15.53 -24.39
N ASP A 107 -46.73 15.21 -24.89
CA ASP A 107 -45.85 14.22 -24.31
C ASP A 107 -44.74 14.93 -23.53
N ILE A 108 -44.38 14.36 -22.38
CA ILE A 108 -43.18 14.76 -21.64
C ILE A 108 -42.04 13.83 -22.05
N ILE A 109 -40.93 14.38 -22.52
CA ILE A 109 -39.72 13.63 -22.85
C ILE A 109 -38.58 14.16 -21.98
N GLU A 110 -38.16 13.35 -21.01
CA GLU A 110 -37.00 13.65 -20.14
C GLU A 110 -35.73 13.04 -20.76
N VAL A 111 -34.67 13.84 -20.85
CA VAL A 111 -33.42 13.45 -21.50
C VAL A 111 -32.39 13.03 -20.46
N LYS A 112 -31.77 11.86 -20.64
CA LYS A 112 -30.69 11.36 -19.77
C LYS A 112 -29.46 11.02 -20.62
N SER A 113 -28.27 11.30 -20.07
CA SER A 113 -27.00 10.94 -20.71
C SER A 113 -26.70 9.45 -20.66
N GLY A 114 -27.29 8.70 -19.71
CA GLY A 114 -27.13 7.25 -19.61
C GLY A 114 -27.71 6.48 -20.79
N THR A 115 -27.60 5.15 -20.73
CA THR A 115 -27.93 4.25 -21.86
C THR A 115 -29.22 3.43 -21.67
N LYS A 116 -29.94 3.65 -20.57
CA LYS A 116 -31.16 2.91 -20.23
C LYS A 116 -32.05 3.71 -19.27
N VAL A 117 -33.31 3.30 -19.18
CA VAL A 117 -34.23 3.75 -18.11
C VAL A 117 -33.83 3.12 -16.77
N GLU A 118 -33.69 3.96 -15.74
CA GLU A 118 -33.41 3.52 -14.36
C GLU A 118 -34.59 3.85 -13.43
N PRO A 119 -34.82 3.07 -12.35
CA PRO A 119 -36.00 3.25 -11.50
C PRO A 119 -36.17 4.65 -10.91
N HIS A 120 -35.07 5.34 -10.56
CA HIS A 120 -35.12 6.70 -10.01
C HIS A 120 -35.47 7.77 -11.05
N HIS A 121 -35.53 7.45 -12.35
CA HIS A 121 -36.04 8.39 -13.35
C HIS A 121 -37.57 8.53 -13.28
N ILE A 122 -38.28 7.54 -12.73
CA ILE A 122 -39.75 7.54 -12.71
C ILE A 122 -40.30 8.64 -11.80
N PRO A 123 -39.84 8.83 -10.54
CA PRO A 123 -40.33 9.90 -9.69
C PRO A 123 -40.03 11.30 -10.24
N ASP A 124 -38.91 11.46 -10.94
CA ASP A 124 -38.51 12.72 -11.61
C ASP A 124 -39.59 13.13 -12.62
N VAL A 125 -39.92 12.24 -13.56
CA VAL A 125 -40.92 12.51 -14.59
C VAL A 125 -42.34 12.59 -14.01
N ALA A 126 -42.65 11.81 -12.96
CA ALA A 126 -43.94 11.88 -12.28
C ALA A 126 -44.17 13.25 -11.61
N PHE A 127 -43.14 13.83 -10.98
CA PHE A 127 -43.20 15.19 -10.44
C PHE A 127 -43.49 16.22 -11.52
N GLN A 128 -42.79 16.13 -12.66
CA GLN A 128 -43.03 17.02 -13.79
C GLN A 128 -44.45 16.86 -14.34
N LYS A 129 -44.91 15.62 -14.57
CA LYS A 129 -46.28 15.32 -15.03
C LYS A 129 -47.33 15.91 -14.10
N GLN A 130 -47.16 15.77 -12.79
CA GLN A 130 -48.06 16.34 -11.77
C GLN A 130 -48.20 17.86 -11.94
N ILE A 131 -47.06 18.56 -12.05
CA ILE A 131 -47.03 20.03 -12.16
C ILE A 131 -47.64 20.49 -13.47
N VAL A 132 -47.25 19.88 -14.58
CA VAL A 132 -47.74 20.23 -15.93
C VAL A 132 -49.24 20.00 -16.04
N THR A 133 -49.74 18.89 -15.48
CA THR A 133 -51.18 18.57 -15.46
C THR A 133 -51.95 19.55 -14.59
N LYS A 134 -51.45 19.88 -13.39
CA LYS A 134 -52.09 20.89 -12.51
C LYS A 134 -52.09 22.29 -13.13
N ALA A 135 -51.12 22.60 -14.00
CA ALA A 135 -51.09 23.85 -14.77
C ALA A 135 -52.12 23.89 -15.93
N GLY A 136 -52.87 22.80 -16.16
CA GLY A 136 -53.97 22.74 -17.12
C GLY A 136 -53.62 22.13 -18.48
N LEU A 137 -52.40 21.60 -18.66
CA LEU A 137 -52.02 20.89 -19.88
C LEU A 137 -52.39 19.40 -19.79
N LYS A 138 -52.88 18.82 -20.90
CA LYS A 138 -53.17 17.39 -20.98
C LYS A 138 -51.92 16.62 -21.38
N ILE A 139 -51.46 15.72 -20.53
CA ILE A 139 -50.32 14.84 -20.83
C ILE A 139 -50.82 13.47 -21.30
N ARG A 140 -50.48 13.11 -22.54
CA ARG A 140 -50.80 11.80 -23.12
C ARG A 140 -49.87 10.73 -22.57
N ASP A 141 -48.59 10.84 -22.91
CA ASP A 141 -47.55 9.88 -22.51
C ASP A 141 -46.32 10.57 -21.93
N CYS A 142 -45.53 9.79 -21.21
CA CYS A 142 -44.23 10.19 -20.69
C CYS A 142 -43.16 9.25 -21.24
N TYR A 143 -42.07 9.84 -21.69
CA TYR A 143 -40.95 9.13 -22.30
C TYR A 143 -39.64 9.51 -21.61
N LEU A 144 -38.72 8.56 -21.62
CA LEU A 144 -37.31 8.83 -21.36
C LEU A 144 -36.55 8.74 -22.68
N MET A 145 -35.85 9.80 -23.05
CA MET A 145 -34.87 9.79 -24.13
C MET A 145 -33.48 9.58 -23.53
N HIS A 146 -32.74 8.60 -24.03
CA HIS A 146 -31.41 8.27 -23.51
C HIS A 146 -30.47 7.87 -24.65
N ILE A 147 -29.17 7.81 -24.39
CA ILE A 147 -28.20 7.43 -25.41
C ILE A 147 -28.44 5.98 -25.85
N ASN A 148 -28.45 5.74 -27.15
CA ASN A 148 -28.53 4.42 -27.75
C ASN A 148 -27.16 3.75 -27.70
N ASN A 149 -26.98 2.75 -26.83
CA ASN A 149 -25.71 2.03 -26.70
C ASN A 149 -25.33 1.16 -27.91
N LYS A 150 -26.22 1.04 -28.91
CA LYS A 150 -25.94 0.37 -30.19
C LYS A 150 -25.58 1.35 -31.31
N TYR A 151 -25.59 2.65 -31.03
CA TYR A 151 -25.20 3.66 -32.00
C TYR A 151 -23.71 3.54 -32.28
N ILE A 152 -23.35 3.40 -33.56
CA ILE A 152 -21.98 3.43 -34.05
C ILE A 152 -21.81 4.73 -34.85
N LYS A 153 -20.77 5.48 -34.55
CA LYS A 153 -20.47 6.70 -35.30
C LYS A 153 -19.88 6.38 -36.68
N GLU A 154 -20.48 6.94 -37.72
CA GLU A 154 -19.97 6.93 -39.08
C GLU A 154 -20.07 8.35 -39.67
N GLY A 155 -18.97 9.10 -39.66
CA GLY A 155 -18.97 10.49 -40.13
C GLY A 155 -19.68 11.44 -39.16
N ASP A 156 -20.60 12.26 -39.67
CA ASP A 156 -21.37 13.20 -38.85
C ASP A 156 -22.37 12.48 -37.95
N ILE A 157 -22.66 13.05 -36.77
CA ILE A 157 -23.59 12.43 -35.81
C ILE A 157 -25.03 12.41 -36.37
N ASN A 158 -25.60 11.21 -36.52
CA ASN A 158 -27.03 11.07 -36.76
C ASN A 158 -27.78 11.13 -35.43
N TYR A 159 -28.39 12.28 -35.13
CA TYR A 159 -29.10 12.50 -33.87
C TYR A 159 -30.27 11.54 -33.64
N ASN A 160 -30.96 11.09 -34.70
CA ASN A 160 -32.09 10.18 -34.55
C ASN A 160 -31.65 8.78 -34.14
N ASP A 161 -30.46 8.34 -34.57
CA ASP A 161 -29.91 7.03 -34.23
C ASP A 161 -29.11 7.07 -32.92
N LEU A 162 -28.57 8.24 -32.54
CA LEU A 162 -27.84 8.46 -31.28
C LEU A 162 -28.72 8.25 -30.06
N PHE A 163 -30.02 8.52 -30.16
CA PHE A 163 -30.95 8.43 -29.04
C PHE A 163 -31.91 7.25 -29.18
N ALA A 164 -32.22 6.60 -28.07
CA ALA A 164 -33.36 5.72 -27.91
C ALA A 164 -34.44 6.42 -27.06
N ILE A 165 -35.71 6.17 -27.37
CA ILE A 165 -36.85 6.75 -26.67
C ILE A 165 -37.71 5.60 -26.13
N GLU A 166 -37.82 5.51 -24.81
CA GLU A 166 -38.64 4.51 -24.13
C GLU A 166 -39.90 5.15 -23.53
N ASN A 167 -41.08 4.57 -23.80
CA ASN A 167 -42.31 4.97 -23.12
C ASN A 167 -42.29 4.44 -21.67
N ILE A 168 -42.44 5.35 -20.71
CA ILE A 168 -42.46 5.05 -19.28
C ILE A 168 -43.79 5.43 -18.61
N ASN A 169 -44.83 5.72 -19.39
CA ASN A 169 -46.09 6.28 -18.91
C ASN A 169 -46.76 5.40 -17.85
N GLU A 170 -46.80 4.08 -18.05
CA GLU A 170 -47.38 3.15 -17.08
C GLU A 170 -46.67 3.22 -15.72
N LYS A 171 -45.32 3.22 -15.71
CA LYS A 171 -44.52 3.33 -14.48
C LYS A 171 -44.72 4.67 -13.79
N VAL A 172 -44.78 5.75 -14.57
CA VAL A 172 -45.06 7.11 -14.07
C VAL A 172 -46.44 7.17 -13.43
N ASN A 173 -47.47 6.62 -14.07
CA ASN A 173 -48.84 6.60 -13.55
C ASN A 173 -48.98 5.76 -12.27
N GLN A 174 -48.20 4.69 -12.12
CA GLN A 174 -48.15 3.89 -10.89
C GLN A 174 -47.57 4.68 -9.71
N PHE A 175 -46.61 5.57 -9.95
CA PHE A 175 -45.99 6.39 -8.90
C PHE A 175 -46.77 7.69 -8.61
N LEU A 176 -47.48 8.23 -9.60
CA LEU A 176 -48.19 9.51 -9.52
C LEU A 176 -49.05 9.72 -8.25
N PRO A 177 -49.79 8.71 -7.73
CA PRO A 177 -50.58 8.88 -6.49
C PRO A 177 -49.77 9.26 -5.25
N GLN A 178 -48.46 8.96 -5.24
CA GLN A 178 -47.56 9.27 -4.10
C GLN A 178 -47.00 10.69 -4.18
N VAL A 179 -46.97 11.30 -5.37
CA VAL A 179 -46.25 12.55 -5.65
C VAL A 179 -46.78 13.70 -4.79
N GLU A 180 -48.09 13.85 -4.66
CA GLU A 180 -48.68 14.96 -3.88
C GLU A 180 -48.36 14.87 -2.38
N GLY A 181 -48.40 13.66 -1.82
CA GLY A 181 -48.01 13.41 -0.43
C GLY A 181 -46.54 13.72 -0.19
N GLU A 182 -45.67 13.29 -1.11
CA GLU A 182 -44.24 13.58 -1.03
C GLU A 182 -43.93 15.08 -1.19
N ILE A 183 -44.60 15.79 -2.09
CA ILE A 183 -44.47 17.25 -2.23
C ILE A 183 -44.84 17.93 -0.90
N ALA A 184 -45.99 17.61 -0.32
CA ALA A 184 -46.44 18.21 0.92
C ALA A 184 -45.45 17.95 2.06
N ARG A 185 -45.05 16.68 2.24
CA ARG A 185 -44.06 16.26 3.25
C ARG A 185 -42.74 17.00 3.10
N GLN A 186 -42.21 17.09 1.89
CA GLN A 186 -40.93 17.76 1.63
C GLN A 186 -41.01 19.26 1.83
N LEU A 187 -42.12 19.91 1.45
CA LEU A 187 -42.36 21.33 1.76
C LEU A 187 -42.36 21.58 3.27
N ASP A 188 -42.95 20.69 4.07
CA ASP A 188 -42.90 20.78 5.52
C ASP A 188 -41.47 20.62 6.06
N VAL A 189 -40.70 19.67 5.52
CA VAL A 189 -39.26 19.52 5.85
C VAL A 189 -38.52 20.83 5.60
N THR A 190 -38.75 21.51 4.46
CA THR A 190 -38.05 22.77 4.16
C THR A 190 -38.32 23.89 5.17
N LYS A 191 -39.44 23.83 5.89
CA LYS A 191 -39.89 24.84 6.87
C LYS A 191 -39.44 24.55 8.31
N LEU A 192 -38.78 23.41 8.56
CA LEU A 192 -38.33 23.07 9.90
C LEU A 192 -37.30 24.08 10.41
N GLY A 193 -37.48 24.55 11.65
CA GLY A 193 -36.56 25.51 12.29
C GLY A 193 -35.19 24.92 12.65
N SER A 194 -35.05 23.59 12.60
CA SER A 194 -33.79 22.89 12.85
C SER A 194 -33.61 21.74 11.86
N MET A 195 -32.34 21.39 11.62
CA MET A 195 -31.97 20.32 10.70
C MET A 195 -32.52 18.97 11.18
N PRO A 196 -33.21 18.19 10.32
CA PRO A 196 -33.66 16.84 10.63
C PRO A 196 -32.50 15.94 11.08
N LYS A 197 -32.76 15.11 12.09
CA LYS A 197 -31.85 14.01 12.45
C LYS A 197 -32.16 12.83 11.52
N THR A 198 -31.29 12.59 10.55
CA THR A 198 -31.36 11.41 9.67
C THR A 198 -30.26 10.42 10.05
N VAL A 199 -30.60 9.13 10.08
CA VAL A 199 -29.68 8.02 10.36
C VAL A 199 -28.97 7.63 9.07
N ILE A 200 -27.68 7.28 9.16
CA ILE A 200 -26.92 6.72 8.04
C ILE A 200 -27.55 5.39 7.62
N CYS A 201 -27.86 5.24 6.32
CA CYS A 201 -28.52 4.05 5.78
C CYS A 201 -27.97 3.64 4.41
N GLU A 202 -28.46 2.51 3.90
CA GLU A 202 -28.04 1.95 2.60
C GLU A 202 -28.32 2.86 1.40
N ASP A 203 -29.25 3.80 1.52
CA ASP A 203 -29.64 4.71 0.45
C ASP A 203 -28.74 5.93 0.32
N CYS A 204 -27.76 6.12 1.23
CA CYS A 204 -26.80 7.22 1.15
C CYS A 204 -26.01 7.24 -0.18
N ASN A 205 -25.86 6.09 -0.83
CA ASN A 205 -25.15 5.92 -2.10
C ASN A 205 -26.07 5.62 -3.29
N LYS A 206 -27.39 5.72 -3.11
CA LYS A 206 -28.37 5.45 -4.17
C LYS A 206 -29.16 6.73 -4.51
N PRO A 207 -29.55 6.92 -5.79
CA PRO A 207 -28.99 6.27 -6.98
C PRO A 207 -27.52 6.68 -7.24
N TYR A 208 -27.08 7.80 -6.67
CA TYR A 208 -25.71 8.31 -6.73
C TYR A 208 -25.18 8.57 -5.32
N THR A 209 -23.86 8.71 -5.16
CA THR A 209 -23.24 9.11 -3.88
C THR A 209 -23.77 10.47 -3.43
N CYS A 210 -24.06 10.62 -2.13
CA CYS A 210 -24.48 11.90 -1.55
C CYS A 210 -23.27 12.86 -1.41
N ASP A 211 -23.38 14.10 -1.90
CA ASP A 211 -22.32 15.11 -1.77
C ASP A 211 -21.95 15.38 -0.31
N PHE A 212 -22.94 15.36 0.59
CA PHE A 212 -22.75 15.58 2.03
C PHE A 212 -22.40 14.30 2.80
N LYS A 213 -22.04 13.21 2.10
CA LYS A 213 -21.75 11.91 2.73
C LYS A 213 -20.55 11.99 3.65
N LYS A 214 -19.46 12.64 3.24
CA LYS A 214 -18.20 12.73 4.02
C LYS A 214 -18.47 13.27 5.42
N ASP A 215 -19.15 14.41 5.51
CA ASP A 215 -19.53 15.03 6.79
C ASP A 215 -20.54 14.20 7.57
N CYS A 216 -21.57 13.66 6.91
CA CYS A 216 -22.56 12.80 7.58
C CYS A 216 -21.94 11.53 8.17
N TRP A 217 -20.98 10.92 7.48
CA TRP A 217 -20.36 9.65 7.85
C TRP A 217 -19.14 9.82 8.75
N SER A 218 -18.63 11.04 8.94
CA SER A 218 -17.51 11.36 9.85
C SER A 218 -17.71 10.94 11.31
N ILE A 219 -18.96 10.71 11.72
CA ILE A 219 -19.30 10.21 13.05
C ILE A 219 -18.95 8.73 13.24
N LEU A 220 -18.76 7.99 12.13
CA LEU A 220 -18.39 6.59 12.16
C LEU A 220 -16.87 6.47 12.34
N PRO A 221 -16.41 5.50 13.12
CA PRO A 221 -14.98 5.20 13.25
C PRO A 221 -14.38 4.68 11.93
N GLU A 222 -13.05 4.70 11.81
CA GLU A 222 -12.35 4.28 10.58
C GLU A 222 -12.69 2.83 10.17
N GLU A 223 -12.56 1.86 11.09
CA GLU A 223 -12.93 0.44 10.89
C GLU A 223 -14.39 0.16 11.31
N ASN A 224 -15.35 0.73 10.59
CA ASN A 224 -16.78 0.61 10.93
C ASN A 224 -17.49 -0.55 10.22
N VAL A 225 -18.58 -1.02 10.82
CA VAL A 225 -19.34 -2.20 10.36
C VAL A 225 -19.89 -2.08 8.93
N THR A 226 -20.03 -0.87 8.36
CA THR A 226 -20.51 -0.69 6.97
C THR A 226 -19.49 -1.14 5.92
N GLN A 227 -18.24 -1.35 6.35
CA GLN A 227 -17.12 -1.82 5.53
C GLN A 227 -16.94 -3.34 5.60
N ILE A 228 -17.87 -4.09 6.20
CA ILE A 228 -17.81 -5.54 6.22
C ILE A 228 -17.82 -6.11 4.79
N TYR A 229 -16.85 -6.98 4.52
CA TYR A 229 -16.51 -7.44 3.17
C TYR A 229 -17.72 -8.08 2.49
N TYR A 230 -18.17 -7.52 1.36
CA TYR A 230 -19.29 -8.02 0.56
C TYR A 230 -20.63 -8.19 1.32
N ASN A 231 -20.85 -7.51 2.45
CA ASN A 231 -22.09 -7.65 3.22
C ASN A 231 -22.57 -6.33 3.85
N LYS A 232 -22.68 -5.29 3.02
CA LYS A 232 -23.16 -3.95 3.43
C LYS A 232 -24.45 -3.98 4.24
N LYS A 233 -25.38 -4.90 3.89
CA LYS A 233 -26.65 -5.07 4.59
C LYS A 233 -26.45 -5.40 6.08
N LEU A 234 -25.61 -6.39 6.38
CA LEU A 234 -25.25 -6.72 7.76
C LEU A 234 -24.62 -5.50 8.48
N GLY A 235 -23.78 -4.75 7.77
CA GLY A 235 -23.20 -3.51 8.31
C GLY A 235 -24.25 -2.50 8.77
N PHE A 236 -25.29 -2.24 7.97
CA PHE A 236 -26.39 -1.35 8.38
C PHE A 236 -27.27 -1.96 9.48
N GLU A 237 -27.55 -3.27 9.45
CA GLU A 237 -28.28 -3.97 10.53
C GLU A 237 -27.55 -3.85 11.88
N LEU A 238 -26.21 -3.89 11.86
CA LEU A 238 -25.37 -3.71 13.06
C LEU A 238 -25.36 -2.24 13.54
N LEU A 239 -25.30 -1.27 12.62
CA LEU A 239 -25.43 0.15 12.99
C LEU A 239 -26.76 0.45 13.68
N GLU A 240 -27.87 -0.12 13.21
CA GLU A 240 -29.19 0.02 13.84
C GLU A 240 -29.23 -0.55 15.26
N GLN A 241 -28.40 -1.55 15.55
CA GLN A 241 -28.22 -2.14 16.87
C GLN A 241 -27.23 -1.35 17.76
N GLY A 242 -26.64 -0.27 17.25
CA GLY A 242 -25.65 0.55 17.95
C GLY A 242 -24.22 -0.01 17.91
N ILE A 243 -23.96 -1.04 17.10
CA ILE A 243 -22.62 -1.61 16.91
C ILE A 243 -21.97 -0.86 15.74
N THR A 244 -20.91 -0.10 16.03
CA THR A 244 -20.30 0.80 15.04
C THR A 244 -18.98 0.28 14.49
N GLN A 245 -18.17 -0.47 15.25
CA GLN A 245 -16.86 -0.98 14.82
C GLN A 245 -16.91 -2.47 14.47
N ILE A 246 -16.06 -2.91 13.52
CA ILE A 246 -15.96 -4.32 13.11
C ILE A 246 -15.52 -5.21 14.28
N LYS A 247 -14.60 -4.74 15.12
CA LYS A 247 -14.13 -5.50 16.29
C LYS A 247 -15.22 -5.78 17.33
N ASP A 248 -16.28 -4.97 17.35
CA ASP A 248 -17.38 -5.09 18.30
C ASP A 248 -18.47 -6.07 17.82
N ILE A 249 -18.30 -6.68 16.64
CA ILE A 249 -19.25 -7.66 16.10
C ILE A 249 -19.31 -8.90 17.03
N PRO A 250 -20.49 -9.25 17.56
CA PRO A 250 -20.64 -10.39 18.47
C PRO A 250 -20.22 -11.72 17.84
N ASP A 251 -19.61 -12.59 18.63
CA ASP A 251 -19.31 -13.95 18.20
C ASP A 251 -20.60 -14.71 17.87
N GLY A 252 -20.55 -15.52 16.81
CA GLY A 252 -21.73 -16.25 16.32
C GLY A 252 -22.69 -15.43 15.43
N THR A 253 -22.37 -14.16 15.13
CA THR A 253 -23.11 -13.38 14.13
C THR A 253 -23.13 -14.12 12.79
N PRO A 254 -24.32 -14.37 12.18
CA PRO A 254 -24.41 -15.10 10.92
C PRO A 254 -23.75 -14.34 9.75
N LEU A 255 -22.68 -14.91 9.21
CA LEU A 255 -21.94 -14.38 8.06
C LEU A 255 -22.48 -14.95 6.73
N LYS A 256 -22.58 -14.13 5.67
CA LYS A 256 -23.19 -14.49 4.36
C LYS A 256 -22.37 -13.93 3.19
N TYR A 257 -22.55 -14.51 2.00
CA TYR A 257 -21.88 -14.17 0.72
C TYR A 257 -20.38 -14.52 0.65
N ARG A 258 -19.60 -14.15 1.67
CA ARG A 258 -18.15 -14.39 1.80
C ARG A 258 -17.75 -14.66 3.26
N PRO A 259 -18.31 -15.71 3.90
CA PRO A 259 -18.15 -15.92 5.34
C PRO A 259 -16.70 -16.15 5.78
N ALA A 260 -15.85 -16.76 4.95
CA ALA A 260 -14.44 -16.97 5.27
C ALA A 260 -13.66 -15.65 5.36
N GLN A 261 -13.76 -14.79 4.34
CA GLN A 261 -13.13 -13.47 4.32
C GLN A 261 -13.68 -12.57 5.43
N GLN A 262 -15.00 -12.60 5.67
CA GLN A 262 -15.61 -11.84 6.78
C GLN A 262 -15.09 -12.31 8.14
N ALA A 263 -14.91 -13.62 8.34
CA ALA A 263 -14.33 -14.14 9.57
C ALA A 263 -12.87 -13.70 9.75
N ILE A 264 -12.07 -13.71 8.67
CA ILE A 264 -10.70 -13.17 8.67
C ILE A 264 -10.72 -11.67 9.02
N GLN A 265 -11.55 -10.88 8.36
CA GLN A 265 -11.70 -9.44 8.60
C GLN A 265 -12.01 -9.15 10.07
N ILE A 266 -13.02 -9.83 10.62
CA ILE A 266 -13.46 -9.64 12.01
C ILE A 266 -12.35 -10.05 12.97
N LYS A 267 -11.66 -11.17 12.71
CA LYS A 267 -10.53 -11.62 13.53
C LYS A 267 -9.40 -10.60 13.53
N CYS A 268 -8.97 -10.15 12.35
CA CYS A 268 -7.92 -9.16 12.17
C CYS A 268 -8.25 -7.84 12.89
N ALA A 269 -9.50 -7.37 12.82
CA ALA A 269 -9.93 -6.16 13.53
C ALA A 269 -9.99 -6.34 15.06
N LYS A 270 -10.40 -7.52 15.55
CA LYS A 270 -10.46 -7.83 16.99
C LYS A 270 -9.08 -7.95 17.63
N GLU A 271 -8.16 -8.61 16.93
CA GLU A 271 -6.83 -8.95 17.43
C GLU A 271 -5.76 -7.94 17.01
N ASN A 272 -6.08 -7.00 16.12
CA ASN A 272 -5.15 -6.05 15.50
C ASN A 272 -3.96 -6.72 14.79
N ILE A 273 -4.24 -7.81 14.06
CA ILE A 273 -3.24 -8.62 13.35
C ILE A 273 -3.44 -8.62 11.84
N ILE A 274 -2.37 -8.91 11.11
CA ILE A 274 -2.40 -9.21 9.67
C ILE A 274 -2.67 -10.71 9.47
N HIS A 275 -3.47 -11.05 8.47
CA HIS A 275 -3.63 -12.41 7.98
C HIS A 275 -2.74 -12.63 6.75
N LEU A 276 -2.02 -13.76 6.74
CA LEU A 276 -1.18 -14.19 5.63
C LEU A 276 -1.27 -15.72 5.47
N ASP A 277 -1.79 -16.16 4.34
CA ASP A 277 -1.73 -17.53 3.84
C ASP A 277 -0.52 -17.65 2.89
N LYS A 278 0.62 -18.06 3.45
CA LYS A 278 1.89 -18.14 2.72
C LYS A 278 1.87 -19.15 1.59
N GLU A 279 1.20 -20.28 1.78
CA GLU A 279 1.10 -21.30 0.73
C GLU A 279 0.38 -20.69 -0.47
N LYS A 280 -0.72 -19.98 -0.25
CA LYS A 280 -1.47 -19.31 -1.32
C LYS A 280 -0.79 -18.09 -1.93
N VAL A 281 0.02 -17.36 -1.15
CA VAL A 281 0.84 -16.28 -1.70
C VAL A 281 2.01 -16.82 -2.52
N ASN A 282 2.71 -17.87 -2.06
CA ASN A 282 3.74 -18.54 -2.85
C ASN A 282 3.18 -19.16 -4.13
N GLU A 283 2.04 -19.87 -4.05
CA GLU A 283 1.35 -20.41 -5.23
C GLU A 283 1.06 -19.32 -6.28
N PHE A 284 0.74 -18.09 -5.85
CA PHE A 284 0.56 -16.96 -6.77
C PHE A 284 1.88 -16.46 -7.33
N LEU A 285 2.89 -16.23 -6.49
CA LEU A 285 4.21 -15.73 -6.91
C LEU A 285 4.93 -16.69 -7.85
N ASP A 286 4.77 -18.00 -7.66
CA ASP A 286 5.35 -19.05 -8.50
C ASP A 286 4.75 -19.07 -9.93
N THR A 287 3.66 -18.33 -10.17
CA THR A 287 3.10 -18.17 -11.53
C THR A 287 3.79 -17.08 -12.35
N LEU A 288 4.63 -16.25 -11.72
CA LEU A 288 5.27 -15.12 -12.38
C LEU A 288 6.53 -15.56 -13.13
N GLU A 289 6.63 -15.17 -14.40
CA GLU A 289 7.74 -15.46 -15.28
C GLU A 289 8.40 -14.15 -15.74
N TYR A 290 9.73 -14.07 -15.64
CA TYR A 290 10.49 -12.91 -16.11
C TYR A 290 10.58 -12.86 -17.65
N PRO A 291 10.58 -11.66 -18.26
CA PRO A 291 10.41 -10.35 -17.63
C PRO A 291 8.97 -10.14 -17.11
N ILE A 292 8.83 -9.51 -15.94
CA ILE A 292 7.52 -9.18 -15.38
C ILE A 292 7.12 -7.78 -15.85
N CYS A 293 6.04 -7.69 -16.60
CA CYS A 293 5.50 -6.47 -17.20
C CYS A 293 4.31 -5.96 -16.37
N TYR A 294 4.50 -4.95 -15.54
CA TYR A 294 3.45 -4.31 -14.75
C TYR A 294 2.75 -3.23 -15.57
N PHE A 295 1.45 -3.34 -15.76
CA PHE A 295 0.74 -2.67 -16.84
C PHE A 295 -0.60 -2.07 -16.38
N ASP A 296 -0.85 -0.82 -16.79
CA ASP A 296 -2.10 -0.11 -16.50
C ASP A 296 -2.54 0.79 -17.66
N PHE A 297 -3.85 0.97 -17.81
CA PHE A 297 -4.49 1.80 -18.83
C PHE A 297 -5.24 2.98 -18.22
N GLU A 298 -5.05 4.15 -18.84
CA GLU A 298 -5.93 5.29 -18.65
C GLU A 298 -6.88 5.45 -19.85
N THR A 299 -8.19 5.52 -19.55
CA THR A 299 -9.24 5.54 -20.58
C THR A 299 -10.26 6.64 -20.36
N TYR A 300 -10.85 7.12 -21.45
CA TYR A 300 -11.99 8.02 -21.43
C TYR A 300 -13.19 7.40 -22.16
N ALA A 301 -14.37 7.42 -21.56
CA ALA A 301 -15.59 6.84 -22.10
C ALA A 301 -16.69 7.91 -22.31
N PRO A 302 -16.67 8.65 -23.43
CA PRO A 302 -17.64 9.71 -23.67
C PRO A 302 -19.03 9.16 -23.96
N ALA A 303 -20.08 9.85 -23.48
CA ALA A 303 -21.47 9.49 -23.79
C ALA A 303 -21.76 9.51 -25.30
N VAL A 304 -21.13 10.43 -26.03
CA VAL A 304 -21.23 10.54 -27.49
C VAL A 304 -19.90 10.11 -28.09
N PRO A 305 -19.88 9.09 -28.98
CA PRO A 305 -18.63 8.62 -29.59
C PRO A 305 -17.94 9.74 -30.37
N ILE A 306 -16.62 9.82 -30.25
CA ILE A 306 -15.80 10.88 -30.87
C ILE A 306 -15.26 10.42 -32.23
N TYR A 307 -14.74 9.20 -32.30
CA TYR A 307 -14.14 8.63 -33.50
C TYR A 307 -15.10 7.69 -34.23
N ASP A 308 -14.84 7.49 -35.53
CA ASP A 308 -15.63 6.56 -36.34
C ASP A 308 -15.42 5.12 -35.86
N GLY A 309 -16.46 4.30 -36.04
CA GLY A 309 -16.49 2.91 -35.57
C GLY A 309 -16.68 2.75 -34.06
N MET A 310 -16.81 3.83 -33.29
CA MET A 310 -17.05 3.79 -31.85
C MET A 310 -18.53 3.77 -31.48
N ASN A 311 -18.83 3.10 -30.36
CA ASN A 311 -20.11 3.15 -29.69
C ASN A 311 -20.13 4.19 -28.56
N ALA A 312 -21.33 4.60 -28.14
CA ALA A 312 -21.51 5.39 -26.93
C ALA A 312 -20.91 4.71 -25.69
N TYR A 313 -20.23 5.48 -24.84
CA TYR A 313 -19.51 5.00 -23.65
C TYR A 313 -18.46 3.92 -23.91
N GLN A 314 -18.04 3.73 -25.16
CA GLN A 314 -16.89 2.87 -25.47
C GLN A 314 -15.60 3.54 -24.98
N ARG A 315 -14.69 2.75 -24.43
CA ARG A 315 -13.44 3.26 -23.85
C ARG A 315 -12.47 3.68 -24.94
N ILE A 316 -11.88 4.85 -24.77
CA ILE A 316 -10.75 5.34 -25.56
C ILE A 316 -9.53 5.24 -24.64
N PRO A 317 -8.66 4.21 -24.79
CA PRO A 317 -7.37 4.24 -24.14
C PRO A 317 -6.56 5.39 -24.72
N PHE A 318 -6.17 6.33 -23.86
CA PHE A 318 -5.39 7.50 -24.27
C PHE A 318 -3.97 7.47 -23.68
N GLN A 319 -3.75 6.62 -22.68
CA GLN A 319 -2.45 6.43 -22.06
C GLN A 319 -2.30 5.00 -21.53
N TYR A 320 -1.06 4.51 -21.52
CA TYR A 320 -0.67 3.37 -20.70
C TYR A 320 0.67 3.64 -20.02
N SER A 321 0.89 2.95 -18.91
CA SER A 321 2.19 2.84 -18.26
C SER A 321 2.63 1.38 -18.23
N LEU A 322 3.94 1.17 -18.32
CA LEU A 322 4.54 -0.15 -18.31
C LEU A 322 5.87 -0.11 -17.56
N HIS A 323 5.96 -0.83 -16.43
CA HIS A 323 7.24 -1.15 -15.79
C HIS A 323 7.64 -2.58 -16.14
N ILE A 324 8.86 -2.77 -16.63
CA ILE A 324 9.39 -4.07 -17.05
C ILE A 324 10.53 -4.44 -16.10
N GLU A 325 10.28 -5.42 -15.24
CA GLU A 325 11.26 -5.96 -14.30
C GLU A 325 11.97 -7.17 -14.92
N LYS A 326 13.30 -7.12 -14.96
CA LYS A 326 14.16 -8.18 -15.49
C LYS A 326 14.63 -9.11 -14.36
N ASP A 327 15.25 -10.23 -14.73
CA ASP A 327 15.77 -11.23 -13.79
C ASP A 327 16.97 -10.74 -12.95
N ASP A 328 17.55 -9.59 -13.28
CA ASP A 328 18.61 -8.90 -12.55
C ASP A 328 18.09 -7.78 -11.60
N ASP A 329 16.79 -7.78 -11.31
CA ASP A 329 16.05 -6.79 -10.52
C ASP A 329 16.00 -5.36 -11.11
N SER A 330 16.51 -5.16 -12.33
CA SER A 330 16.39 -3.87 -13.02
C SER A 330 14.97 -3.64 -13.51
N VAL A 331 14.47 -2.40 -13.33
CA VAL A 331 13.13 -2.00 -13.79
C VAL A 331 13.26 -0.88 -14.81
N GLU A 332 12.73 -1.12 -16.00
CA GLU A 332 12.63 -0.14 -17.08
C GLU A 332 11.20 0.40 -17.15
N HIS A 333 11.03 1.71 -17.28
CA HIS A 333 9.72 2.33 -17.45
C HIS A 333 9.51 2.78 -18.91
N LYS A 334 8.33 2.45 -19.45
CA LYS A 334 7.84 2.90 -20.74
C LYS A 334 6.41 3.41 -20.59
N SER A 335 6.02 4.36 -21.43
CA SER A 335 4.65 4.88 -21.46
C SER A 335 4.23 5.34 -22.85
N PHE A 336 2.92 5.50 -23.01
CA PHE A 336 2.31 6.20 -24.13
C PHE A 336 1.32 7.22 -23.57
N LEU A 337 1.26 8.42 -24.14
CA LEU A 337 0.24 9.42 -23.84
C LEU A 337 -0.18 10.16 -25.11
N ALA A 338 -1.47 10.15 -25.42
CA ALA A 338 -2.05 10.94 -26.49
C ALA A 338 -1.96 12.45 -26.17
N LYS A 339 -1.39 13.23 -27.09
CA LYS A 339 -1.15 14.68 -26.90
C LYS A 339 -1.98 15.57 -27.82
N ASP A 340 -2.85 14.99 -28.62
CA ASP A 340 -3.78 15.69 -29.49
C ASP A 340 -5.14 15.01 -29.53
N SER A 341 -6.05 15.54 -30.34
CA SER A 341 -7.42 15.04 -30.48
C SER A 341 -7.57 13.95 -31.55
N ASN A 342 -6.50 13.51 -32.20
CA ASN A 342 -6.56 12.41 -33.17
C ASN A 342 -6.90 11.09 -32.45
N ASP A 343 -7.40 10.11 -33.19
CA ASP A 343 -7.74 8.80 -32.62
C ASP A 343 -6.48 8.06 -32.14
N PRO A 344 -6.28 7.90 -30.83
CA PRO A 344 -5.02 7.36 -30.31
C PRO A 344 -4.96 5.83 -30.40
N ARG A 345 -6.08 5.15 -30.66
CA ARG A 345 -6.24 3.71 -30.42
C ARG A 345 -5.25 2.87 -31.23
N LEU A 346 -5.05 3.20 -32.50
CA LEU A 346 -4.16 2.44 -33.39
C LEU A 346 -2.68 2.62 -33.02
N ASP A 347 -2.26 3.87 -32.79
CA ASP A 347 -0.86 4.17 -32.47
C ASP A 347 -0.47 3.66 -31.09
N LEU A 348 -1.40 3.78 -30.12
CA LEU A 348 -1.27 3.17 -28.80
C LEU A 348 -1.12 1.65 -28.92
N LEU A 349 -1.98 0.99 -29.69
CA LEU A 349 -1.98 -0.48 -29.81
C LEU A 349 -0.68 -1.00 -30.46
N LYS A 350 -0.18 -0.32 -31.49
CA LYS A 350 1.10 -0.65 -32.14
C LYS A 350 2.25 -0.60 -31.13
N GLN A 351 2.38 0.51 -30.42
CA GLN A 351 3.45 0.67 -29.45
C GLN A 351 3.33 -0.33 -28.30
N LEU A 352 2.10 -0.57 -27.82
CA LEU A 352 1.83 -1.52 -26.75
C LEU A 352 2.26 -2.94 -27.10
N VAL A 353 1.93 -3.41 -28.31
CA VAL A 353 2.32 -4.75 -28.79
C VAL A 353 3.85 -4.87 -28.90
N ASP A 354 4.52 -3.83 -29.40
CA ASP A 354 5.98 -3.80 -29.50
C ASP A 354 6.65 -3.76 -28.11
N ASP A 355 6.08 -3.00 -27.15
CA ASP A 355 6.64 -2.82 -25.82
C ASP A 355 6.46 -4.04 -24.90
N LEU A 356 5.31 -4.73 -24.99
CA LEU A 356 5.01 -5.93 -24.18
C LEU A 356 5.68 -7.21 -24.70
N GLY A 357 6.09 -7.23 -25.97
CA GLY A 357 6.74 -8.39 -26.60
C GLY A 357 5.93 -9.69 -26.52
N THR A 358 6.63 -10.82 -26.55
CA THR A 358 6.04 -12.17 -26.57
C THR A 358 6.30 -13.01 -25.33
N ASP A 359 7.18 -12.55 -24.44
CA ASP A 359 7.71 -13.35 -23.32
C ASP A 359 7.32 -12.73 -21.96
N GLY A 360 7.33 -13.56 -20.91
CA GLY A 360 7.12 -13.13 -19.53
C GLY A 360 5.66 -12.87 -19.14
N SER A 361 5.44 -12.64 -17.85
CA SER A 361 4.12 -12.36 -17.28
C SER A 361 3.72 -10.90 -17.43
N ILE A 362 2.44 -10.63 -17.66
CA ILE A 362 1.87 -9.28 -17.61
C ILE A 362 1.04 -9.16 -16.35
N VAL A 363 1.50 -8.36 -15.40
CA VAL A 363 0.79 -8.10 -14.16
C VAL A 363 -0.06 -6.85 -14.34
N VAL A 364 -1.31 -6.93 -13.90
CA VAL A 364 -2.26 -5.81 -13.87
C VAL A 364 -3.05 -5.87 -12.58
N TYR A 365 -3.51 -4.74 -12.08
CA TYR A 365 -4.40 -4.69 -10.93
C TYR A 365 -5.87 -4.60 -11.36
N HIS A 366 -6.64 -5.70 -11.22
CA HIS A 366 -8.03 -5.83 -11.68
C HIS A 366 -8.20 -6.15 -13.18
N LYS A 367 -7.63 -7.28 -13.63
CA LYS A 367 -7.49 -7.68 -15.05
C LYS A 367 -8.71 -7.57 -15.96
N SER A 368 -9.92 -7.61 -15.38
CA SER A 368 -11.16 -7.54 -16.17
C SER A 368 -11.26 -6.22 -16.94
N PHE A 369 -10.67 -5.14 -16.41
CA PHE A 369 -10.66 -3.85 -17.07
C PHE A 369 -9.75 -3.85 -18.30
N GLU A 370 -8.48 -4.21 -18.13
CA GLU A 370 -7.44 -4.21 -19.16
C GLU A 370 -7.78 -5.19 -20.28
N ILE A 371 -8.21 -6.42 -19.92
CA ILE A 371 -8.70 -7.41 -20.88
C ILE A 371 -9.88 -6.85 -21.68
N GLY A 372 -10.77 -6.11 -21.02
CA GLY A 372 -11.90 -5.45 -21.69
C GLY A 372 -11.45 -4.41 -22.72
N VAL A 373 -10.48 -3.56 -22.38
CA VAL A 373 -9.89 -2.56 -23.28
C VAL A 373 -9.19 -3.25 -24.46
N LEU A 374 -8.37 -4.26 -24.20
CA LEU A 374 -7.67 -5.04 -25.21
C LEU A 374 -8.64 -5.71 -26.21
N ASN A 375 -9.72 -6.33 -25.73
CA ASN A 375 -10.75 -6.89 -26.61
C ASN A 375 -11.45 -5.83 -27.47
N GLU A 376 -11.72 -4.64 -26.92
CA GLU A 376 -12.27 -3.53 -27.70
C GLU A 376 -11.30 -3.05 -28.79
N LEU A 377 -10.00 -3.02 -28.50
CA LEU A 377 -8.94 -2.69 -29.46
C LEU A 377 -8.80 -3.76 -30.55
N ALA A 378 -8.75 -5.05 -30.20
CA ALA A 378 -8.69 -6.15 -31.17
C ALA A 378 -9.90 -6.16 -32.11
N LYS A 379 -11.09 -5.84 -31.59
CA LYS A 379 -12.29 -5.72 -32.42
C LYS A 379 -12.21 -4.53 -33.38
N ALA A 380 -11.59 -3.41 -32.95
CA ALA A 380 -11.42 -2.23 -33.79
C ALA A 380 -10.33 -2.42 -34.86
N TYR A 381 -9.29 -3.21 -34.56
CA TYR A 381 -8.16 -3.48 -35.44
C TYR A 381 -7.89 -5.00 -35.52
N PRO A 382 -8.69 -5.75 -36.31
CA PRO A 382 -8.58 -7.21 -36.40
C PRO A 382 -7.21 -7.73 -36.82
N GLU A 383 -6.38 -6.91 -37.48
CA GLU A 383 -5.01 -7.24 -37.83
C GLU A 383 -4.06 -7.44 -36.62
N PHE A 384 -4.49 -7.03 -35.41
CA PHE A 384 -3.79 -7.24 -34.15
C PHE A 384 -4.45 -8.31 -33.26
N GLU A 385 -5.51 -8.99 -33.71
CA GLU A 385 -6.30 -9.92 -32.89
C GLU A 385 -5.44 -11.05 -32.29
N GLU A 386 -4.56 -11.66 -33.08
CA GLU A 386 -3.67 -12.73 -32.61
C GLU A 386 -2.67 -12.22 -31.55
N GLN A 387 -2.07 -11.05 -31.76
CA GLN A 387 -1.12 -10.44 -30.83
C GLN A 387 -1.81 -10.05 -29.52
N VAL A 388 -3.00 -9.45 -29.60
CA VAL A 388 -3.78 -9.08 -28.42
C VAL A 388 -4.21 -10.32 -27.63
N GLN A 389 -4.63 -11.38 -28.31
CA GLN A 389 -4.99 -12.62 -27.63
C GLN A 389 -3.79 -13.24 -26.91
N SER A 390 -2.60 -13.21 -27.53
CA SER A 390 -1.35 -13.63 -26.91
C SER A 390 -0.99 -12.78 -25.68
N ILE A 391 -1.24 -11.47 -25.70
CA ILE A 391 -1.09 -10.58 -24.54
C ILE A 391 -2.06 -11.01 -23.43
N ILE A 392 -3.35 -11.17 -23.74
CA ILE A 392 -4.39 -11.54 -22.77
C ILE A 392 -4.07 -12.85 -22.03
N GLU A 393 -3.50 -13.83 -22.73
CA GLU A 393 -3.12 -15.13 -22.16
C GLU A 393 -2.01 -15.04 -21.11
N ARG A 394 -1.19 -13.97 -21.15
CA ARG A 394 -0.09 -13.71 -20.19
C ARG A 394 -0.52 -12.85 -19.00
N ILE A 395 -1.76 -12.35 -18.99
CA ILE A 395 -2.25 -11.43 -17.95
C ILE A 395 -2.54 -12.17 -16.63
N ILE A 396 -1.91 -11.69 -15.56
CA ILE A 396 -2.04 -12.12 -14.17
C ILE A 396 -2.66 -10.98 -13.35
N ASP A 397 -3.66 -11.30 -12.53
CA ASP A 397 -4.39 -10.32 -11.73
C ASP A 397 -3.78 -10.17 -10.33
N LEU A 398 -3.16 -9.03 -10.06
CA LEU A 398 -2.56 -8.74 -8.76
C LEU A 398 -3.59 -8.45 -7.66
N GLU A 399 -4.86 -8.20 -8.01
CA GLU A 399 -5.93 -8.06 -7.01
C GLU A 399 -6.22 -9.40 -6.31
N GLU A 400 -5.95 -10.53 -6.96
CA GLU A 400 -6.41 -11.86 -6.54
C GLU A 400 -5.99 -12.25 -5.11
N PRO A 401 -4.71 -12.12 -4.69
CA PRO A 401 -4.29 -12.44 -3.32
C PRO A 401 -5.02 -11.62 -2.26
N PHE A 402 -5.44 -10.39 -2.59
CA PHE A 402 -6.12 -9.48 -1.67
C PHE A 402 -7.62 -9.67 -1.68
N ALA A 403 -8.24 -9.93 -2.84
CA ALA A 403 -9.67 -10.23 -2.94
C ALA A 403 -10.03 -11.56 -2.28
N LYS A 404 -9.12 -12.54 -2.33
CA LYS A 404 -9.29 -13.84 -1.66
C LYS A 404 -8.88 -13.81 -0.18
N PHE A 405 -8.28 -12.72 0.29
CA PHE A 405 -7.70 -12.60 1.63
C PHE A 405 -6.62 -13.66 1.86
N HIS A 406 -5.82 -14.00 0.85
CA HIS A 406 -4.54 -14.70 1.08
C HIS A 406 -3.59 -13.77 1.85
N TYR A 407 -3.70 -12.47 1.63
CA TYR A 407 -3.18 -11.43 2.51
C TYR A 407 -4.32 -10.50 2.92
N TYR A 408 -4.42 -10.16 4.21
CA TYR A 408 -5.34 -9.13 4.69
C TYR A 408 -4.79 -8.35 5.89
N ASN A 409 -4.80 -7.03 5.79
CA ASN A 409 -4.46 -6.09 6.86
C ASN A 409 -5.73 -5.31 7.28
N PRO A 410 -6.01 -5.11 8.59
CA PRO A 410 -7.13 -4.29 9.06
C PRO A 410 -7.26 -2.92 8.36
N ARG A 411 -6.12 -2.27 8.04
CA ARG A 411 -6.07 -0.99 7.32
C ARG A 411 -6.71 -1.02 5.93
N GLN A 412 -6.87 -2.20 5.34
CA GLN A 412 -7.59 -2.37 4.08
C GLN A 412 -9.09 -2.08 4.21
N ASN A 413 -9.66 -2.04 5.42
CA ASN A 413 -11.07 -1.71 5.66
C ASN A 413 -12.04 -2.51 4.78
N GLY A 414 -11.78 -3.82 4.60
CA GLY A 414 -12.60 -4.68 3.74
C GLY A 414 -12.54 -4.34 2.25
N SER A 415 -11.47 -3.68 1.79
CA SER A 415 -11.25 -3.36 0.37
C SER A 415 -10.02 -4.09 -0.17
N ALA A 416 -10.14 -4.60 -1.39
CA ALA A 416 -9.03 -5.15 -2.16
C ALA A 416 -8.50 -4.18 -3.22
N SER A 417 -9.01 -2.95 -3.28
CA SER A 417 -8.49 -1.94 -4.22
C SER A 417 -7.05 -1.55 -3.86
N ILE A 418 -6.23 -1.29 -4.89
CA ILE A 418 -4.82 -0.87 -4.75
C ILE A 418 -4.66 0.32 -3.80
N LYS A 419 -5.62 1.25 -3.77
CA LYS A 419 -5.62 2.44 -2.90
C LYS A 419 -5.69 2.12 -1.40
N TYR A 420 -6.16 0.92 -1.05
CA TYR A 420 -6.20 0.42 0.32
C TYR A 420 -5.10 -0.61 0.58
N VAL A 421 -4.72 -1.38 -0.43
CA VAL A 421 -3.69 -2.42 -0.33
C VAL A 421 -2.28 -1.81 -0.27
N LEU A 422 -1.96 -0.90 -1.19
CA LEU A 422 -0.65 -0.26 -1.28
C LEU A 422 -0.21 0.42 0.03
N PRO A 423 -1.00 1.32 0.66
CA PRO A 423 -0.60 1.96 1.92
C PRO A 423 -0.68 1.01 3.12
N ALA A 424 -1.34 -0.15 2.99
CA ALA A 424 -1.34 -1.19 4.02
C ALA A 424 -0.07 -2.08 3.96
N LEU A 425 0.58 -2.16 2.80
CA LEU A 425 1.79 -2.96 2.56
C LEU A 425 3.09 -2.12 2.52
N THR A 426 2.98 -0.86 2.14
CA THR A 426 4.09 0.05 1.81
C THR A 426 3.82 1.45 2.38
N ASP A 427 4.82 2.32 2.33
CA ASP A 427 4.69 3.75 2.68
C ASP A 427 4.32 4.62 1.47
N ILE A 428 4.02 4.00 0.32
CA ILE A 428 3.67 4.70 -0.91
C ILE A 428 2.22 5.15 -0.85
N SER A 429 1.97 6.39 -1.26
CA SER A 429 0.62 6.96 -1.37
C SER A 429 0.50 7.85 -2.61
N TYR A 430 -0.75 8.13 -2.99
CA TYR A 430 -1.10 9.08 -4.05
C TYR A 430 -1.32 10.50 -3.49
N GLU A 431 -1.02 10.73 -2.21
CA GLU A 431 -1.23 12.03 -1.57
C GLU A 431 -0.27 13.09 -2.14
N GLY A 432 -0.79 14.27 -2.43
CA GLY A 432 0.01 15.39 -2.96
C GLY A 432 0.23 15.39 -4.48
N MET A 433 -0.30 14.41 -5.21
CA MET A 433 -0.24 14.40 -6.69
C MET A 433 -1.22 15.41 -7.31
N GLY A 434 -0.85 15.97 -8.48
CA GLY A 434 -1.72 16.87 -9.24
C GLY A 434 -2.97 16.19 -9.80
N ILE A 435 -2.88 14.88 -10.06
CA ILE A 435 -3.97 13.97 -10.41
C ILE A 435 -3.86 12.78 -9.44
N GLY A 436 -4.89 12.54 -8.63
CA GLY A 436 -4.85 11.51 -7.57
C GLY A 436 -5.73 10.29 -7.83
N ASN A 437 -6.46 10.26 -8.94
CA ASN A 437 -7.32 9.14 -9.31
C ASN A 437 -7.70 9.15 -10.80
N GLY A 438 -8.07 7.97 -11.32
CA GLY A 438 -8.51 7.81 -12.71
C GLY A 438 -9.66 8.73 -13.15
N ILE A 439 -10.55 9.17 -12.25
CA ILE A 439 -11.59 10.16 -12.62
C ILE A 439 -10.97 11.51 -12.93
N GLU A 440 -10.09 12.00 -12.07
CA GLU A 440 -9.35 13.23 -12.32
C GLU A 440 -8.47 13.11 -13.57
N ALA A 441 -7.90 11.93 -13.84
CA ALA A 441 -7.10 11.67 -15.03
C ALA A 441 -7.92 11.88 -16.31
N TYR A 442 -9.03 11.16 -16.50
CA TYR A 442 -9.82 11.29 -17.73
C TYR A 442 -10.52 12.65 -17.83
N VAL A 443 -10.94 13.27 -16.71
CA VAL A 443 -11.58 14.59 -16.75
C VAL A 443 -10.59 15.66 -17.20
N ASN A 444 -9.36 15.65 -16.67
CA ASN A 444 -8.33 16.60 -17.08
C ASN A 444 -7.87 16.33 -18.51
N PHE A 445 -7.68 15.07 -18.90
CA PHE A 445 -7.40 14.71 -20.29
C PHE A 445 -8.48 15.25 -21.23
N ALA A 446 -9.75 14.93 -20.98
CA ALA A 446 -10.85 15.38 -21.83
C ALA A 446 -10.94 16.92 -21.91
N ARG A 447 -10.66 17.62 -20.79
CA ARG A 447 -10.65 19.08 -20.74
C ARG A 447 -9.58 19.68 -21.67
N VAL A 448 -8.34 19.21 -21.58
CA VAL A 448 -7.23 19.82 -22.34
C VAL A 448 -7.14 19.34 -23.79
N THR A 449 -7.75 18.20 -24.10
CA THR A 449 -7.78 17.60 -25.44
C THR A 449 -8.95 18.10 -26.28
N TYR A 450 -10.17 18.17 -25.71
CA TYR A 450 -11.39 18.44 -26.48
C TYR A 450 -12.01 19.83 -26.25
N ASN A 451 -11.50 20.62 -25.30
CA ASN A 451 -11.93 22.00 -25.07
C ASN A 451 -10.76 22.98 -25.27
N GLU A 452 -11.06 24.28 -25.24
CA GLU A 452 -10.02 25.32 -25.27
C GLU A 452 -9.17 25.28 -24.00
N ALA A 453 -7.85 25.11 -24.18
CA ALA A 453 -6.85 25.15 -23.12
C ALA A 453 -5.55 25.76 -23.66
N THR A 454 -4.84 26.50 -22.81
CA THR A 454 -3.54 27.07 -23.18
C THR A 454 -2.47 25.97 -23.25
N GLN A 455 -1.40 26.21 -24.01
CA GLN A 455 -0.29 25.25 -24.13
C GLN A 455 0.33 24.90 -22.77
N LYS A 456 0.45 25.89 -21.89
CA LYS A 456 0.95 25.70 -20.52
C LYS A 456 0.06 24.78 -19.68
N GLU A 457 -1.26 24.91 -19.80
CA GLU A 457 -2.20 24.02 -19.10
C GLU A 457 -2.14 22.59 -19.63
N LYS A 458 -1.96 22.42 -20.95
CA LYS A 458 -1.79 21.11 -21.58
C LYS A 458 -0.55 20.40 -21.05
N GLU A 459 0.59 21.09 -21.07
CA GLU A 459 1.88 20.55 -20.59
C GLU A 459 1.81 20.11 -19.13
N GLN A 460 1.20 20.93 -18.25
CA GLN A 460 1.03 20.59 -16.84
C GLN A 460 0.17 19.31 -16.67
N VAL A 461 -0.97 19.23 -17.36
CA VAL A 461 -1.84 18.05 -17.29
C VAL A 461 -1.13 16.80 -17.81
N TRP A 462 -0.37 16.90 -18.90
CA TRP A 462 0.38 15.76 -19.43
C TRP A 462 1.46 15.28 -18.45
N GLU A 463 2.20 16.20 -17.82
CA GLU A 463 3.18 15.82 -16.79
C GLU A 463 2.53 15.14 -15.58
N ASP A 464 1.37 15.63 -15.14
CA ASP A 464 0.66 15.05 -13.99
C ASP A 464 0.05 13.67 -14.34
N LEU A 465 -0.43 13.49 -15.57
CA LEU A 465 -0.91 12.21 -16.09
C LEU A 465 0.20 11.16 -16.19
N GLU A 466 1.37 11.52 -16.71
CA GLU A 466 2.53 10.61 -16.78
C GLU A 466 2.99 10.18 -15.38
N LYS A 467 3.07 11.11 -14.43
CA LYS A 467 3.45 10.80 -13.04
C LYS A 467 2.43 9.87 -12.37
N TYR A 468 1.14 10.16 -12.52
CA TYR A 468 0.07 9.36 -11.93
C TYR A 468 0.05 7.93 -12.49
N CYS A 469 0.07 7.77 -13.81
CA CYS A 469 0.04 6.44 -14.44
C CYS A 469 1.33 5.64 -14.19
N ALA A 470 2.50 6.31 -14.13
CA ALA A 470 3.74 5.67 -13.69
C ALA A 470 3.65 5.16 -12.25
N GLN A 471 3.03 5.94 -11.34
CA GLN A 471 2.81 5.54 -9.95
C GLN A 471 1.93 4.29 -9.82
N ASP A 472 0.91 4.13 -10.67
CA ASP A 472 0.00 2.97 -10.65
C ASP A 472 0.77 1.67 -10.93
N THR A 473 1.55 1.62 -12.01
CA THR A 473 2.39 0.45 -12.31
C THR A 473 3.56 0.26 -11.34
N TRP A 474 4.15 1.34 -10.80
CA TRP A 474 5.18 1.23 -9.75
C TRP A 474 4.60 0.67 -8.44
N ALA A 475 3.34 0.98 -8.12
CA ALA A 475 2.66 0.41 -6.98
C ALA A 475 2.54 -1.11 -7.11
N GLU A 476 2.26 -1.63 -8.31
CA GLU A 476 2.23 -3.08 -8.54
C GLU A 476 3.59 -3.76 -8.32
N VAL A 477 4.68 -3.15 -8.82
CA VAL A 477 6.07 -3.59 -8.58
C VAL A 477 6.33 -3.74 -7.09
N GLU A 478 6.02 -2.69 -6.32
CA GLU A 478 6.28 -2.68 -4.88
C GLU A 478 5.38 -3.63 -4.10
N ILE A 479 4.13 -3.83 -4.55
CA ILE A 479 3.23 -4.84 -3.97
C ILE A 479 3.80 -6.25 -4.18
N ILE A 480 4.22 -6.60 -5.40
CA ILE A 480 4.81 -7.93 -5.67
C ILE A 480 6.10 -8.11 -4.87
N ARG A 481 7.01 -7.13 -4.89
CA ARG A 481 8.24 -7.18 -4.08
C ARG A 481 7.95 -7.32 -2.60
N LYS A 482 6.90 -6.67 -2.09
CA LYS A 482 6.51 -6.81 -0.68
C LYS A 482 5.90 -8.17 -0.40
N LEU A 483 5.03 -8.69 -1.26
CA LEU A 483 4.49 -10.05 -1.14
C LEU A 483 5.62 -11.09 -1.19
N ALA A 484 6.53 -10.98 -2.15
CA ALA A 484 7.72 -11.83 -2.26
C ALA A 484 8.59 -11.73 -1.02
N LYS A 485 8.82 -10.54 -0.46
CA LYS A 485 9.50 -10.40 0.85
C LYS A 485 8.69 -11.06 1.96
N LEU A 486 7.37 -10.94 2.01
CA LEU A 486 6.53 -11.58 3.03
C LEU A 486 6.50 -13.11 2.90
N SER A 487 6.68 -13.62 1.68
CA SER A 487 6.55 -15.04 1.31
C SER A 487 7.89 -15.79 1.31
N ASN A 488 8.96 -15.18 0.78
CA ASN A 488 10.34 -15.67 0.73
C ASN A 488 11.20 -15.25 1.92
N SER A 489 10.72 -14.36 2.78
CA SER A 489 11.50 -14.04 3.96
C SER A 489 11.50 -15.20 4.96
N PRO A 490 12.62 -15.40 5.66
CA PRO A 490 12.73 -16.02 6.99
C PRO A 490 11.80 -15.40 8.07
N ILE A 491 10.71 -14.74 7.68
CA ILE A 491 9.67 -14.15 8.51
C ILE A 491 8.97 -15.21 9.37
N GLU A 492 9.15 -16.52 9.15
CA GLU A 492 8.73 -17.57 10.11
C GLU A 492 9.83 -18.06 11.08
N LEU A 493 11.10 -17.74 10.83
CA LEU A 493 12.15 -17.84 11.85
C LEU A 493 12.16 -16.59 12.74
N ILE A 494 11.71 -15.45 12.21
CA ILE A 494 11.72 -14.13 12.87
C ILE A 494 10.38 -13.80 13.57
N ASN A 495 9.21 -14.15 13.02
CA ASN A 495 7.92 -13.86 13.69
C ASN A 495 7.60 -14.78 14.89
N ASN A 496 8.33 -15.89 15.06
CA ASN A 496 8.28 -16.66 16.30
C ASN A 496 9.19 -16.07 17.40
N ILE A 497 9.96 -15.04 17.06
CA ILE A 497 10.97 -14.47 17.93
C ILE A 497 10.68 -13.01 18.31
N LEU A 498 9.79 -12.21 17.68
CA LEU A 498 9.58 -10.82 18.15
C LEU A 498 8.15 -10.21 18.18
N PRO A 499 7.70 -9.67 19.34
CA PRO A 499 6.38 -9.02 19.50
C PRO A 499 6.36 -7.49 19.29
N GLU A 500 5.14 -6.99 19.05
CA GLU A 500 4.58 -5.63 18.82
C GLU A 500 5.19 -4.36 19.46
N LYS A 501 6.30 -4.39 20.22
CA LYS A 501 6.78 -3.24 21.00
C LYS A 501 7.80 -2.30 20.32
N PHE A 502 8.06 -2.41 19.01
CA PHE A 502 9.06 -1.56 18.32
C PHE A 502 8.56 -0.43 17.45
N GLN A 503 7.27 -0.12 17.49
CA GLN A 503 6.82 1.12 16.88
C GLN A 503 6.92 2.26 17.89
N ASN A 504 7.92 3.13 17.66
CA ASN A 504 8.22 4.42 18.32
C ASN A 504 9.04 4.36 19.63
N PRO A 505 10.38 4.54 19.59
CA PRO A 505 11.10 5.01 20.76
C PRO A 505 10.54 6.38 21.16
N SER A 506 10.27 6.58 22.45
CA SER A 506 9.80 7.88 22.96
C SER A 506 10.92 8.92 22.82
N VAL A 507 10.54 10.20 22.68
CA VAL A 507 11.47 11.35 22.67
C VAL A 507 12.42 11.29 23.88
N GLU A 508 11.97 10.79 25.02
CA GLU A 508 12.77 10.58 26.23
C GLU A 508 13.88 9.52 26.06
N GLN A 509 13.66 8.49 25.24
CA GLN A 509 14.68 7.47 24.93
C GLN A 509 15.72 7.98 23.93
N ILE A 510 15.30 8.83 22.99
CA ILE A 510 16.19 9.51 22.03
C ILE A 510 17.04 10.56 22.74
N GLU A 511 16.45 11.34 23.67
CA GLU A 511 17.18 12.28 24.52
C GLU A 511 18.18 11.58 25.44
N LYS A 512 17.84 10.40 25.96
CA LYS A 512 18.76 9.58 26.77
C LYS A 512 19.92 9.03 25.93
N PHE A 513 19.65 8.56 24.71
CA PHE A 513 20.68 8.11 23.76
C PHE A 513 21.60 9.27 23.32
N ASN A 514 21.04 10.46 23.06
CA ASN A 514 21.80 11.67 22.75
C ASN A 514 22.65 12.13 23.95
N SER A 515 22.14 12.05 25.18
CA SER A 515 22.93 12.35 26.38
C SER A 515 24.10 11.38 26.62
N LEU A 516 24.05 10.17 26.05
CA LEU A 516 25.08 9.14 26.15
C LEU A 516 26.18 9.27 25.08
N ILE A 517 25.85 9.79 23.89
CA ILE A 517 26.85 10.17 22.87
C ILE A 517 27.76 11.30 23.39
N PHE A 518 27.24 12.09 24.33
CA PHE A 518 27.96 13.17 25.04
C PHE A 518 28.51 12.78 26.42
N PHE A 519 28.44 11.50 26.82
CA PHE A 519 29.35 11.04 27.87
C PHE A 519 30.77 11.02 27.27
N ASP A 520 31.57 12.00 27.68
CA ASP A 520 32.99 11.78 27.90
C ASP A 520 33.10 10.51 28.77
N PHE A 521 33.24 9.34 28.14
CA PHE A 521 34.22 8.40 28.63
C PHE A 521 35.47 9.25 28.78
N GLU A 522 35.98 9.45 30.00
CA GLU A 522 37.27 10.12 30.19
C GLU A 522 38.18 9.59 29.09
N LYS A 523 38.53 10.45 28.13
CA LYS A 523 39.38 10.02 27.02
C LYS A 523 40.60 9.44 27.72
N PRO A 524 40.89 8.14 27.51
CA PRO A 524 42.03 7.56 28.17
C PRO A 524 43.22 8.46 27.83
N THR A 525 44.01 8.79 28.85
CA THR A 525 45.14 9.68 28.62
C THR A 525 46.03 9.05 27.54
N ASP A 526 46.80 9.85 26.81
CA ASP A 526 47.73 9.30 25.82
C ASP A 526 48.64 8.21 26.43
N GLU A 527 48.97 8.35 27.72
CA GLU A 527 49.70 7.36 28.52
C GLU A 527 48.90 6.05 28.75
N GLU A 528 47.59 6.14 29.03
CA GLU A 528 46.72 4.95 29.14
C GLU A 528 46.50 4.27 27.77
N ILE A 529 46.43 5.03 26.68
CA ILE A 529 46.33 4.50 25.32
C ILE A 529 47.62 3.76 24.96
N GLU A 530 48.78 4.37 25.22
CA GLU A 530 50.09 3.73 25.02
C GLU A 530 50.24 2.46 25.86
N GLU A 531 49.85 2.48 27.14
CA GLU A 531 49.91 1.30 28.01
C GLU A 531 49.00 0.17 27.50
N ARG A 532 47.77 0.49 27.08
CA ARG A 532 46.81 -0.47 26.52
C ARG A 532 47.30 -1.06 25.20
N ASN A 533 47.82 -0.23 24.31
CA ASN A 533 48.39 -0.66 23.04
C ASN A 533 49.60 -1.58 23.25
N ALA A 534 50.51 -1.23 24.16
CA ALA A 534 51.64 -2.09 24.50
C ALA A 534 51.18 -3.44 25.08
N TYR A 535 50.16 -3.42 25.94
CA TYR A 535 49.62 -4.62 26.58
C TYR A 535 48.88 -5.53 25.59
N ALA A 536 48.05 -4.99 24.71
CA ALA A 536 47.38 -5.74 23.66
C ALA A 536 48.35 -6.30 22.62
N THR A 537 49.39 -5.53 22.25
CA THR A 537 50.46 -5.98 21.36
C THR A 537 51.16 -7.23 21.92
N GLN A 538 51.38 -7.27 23.25
CA GLN A 538 51.96 -8.43 23.90
C GLN A 538 51.02 -9.65 23.81
N PHE A 539 49.72 -9.49 24.06
CA PHE A 539 48.75 -10.58 23.91
C PHE A 539 48.62 -11.09 22.48
N ILE A 540 48.63 -10.20 21.49
CA ILE A 540 48.61 -10.56 20.07
C ILE A 540 49.84 -11.39 19.72
N LYS A 541 51.03 -10.94 20.14
CA LYS A 541 52.29 -11.67 19.93
C LYS A 541 52.27 -13.05 20.59
N ASP A 542 51.78 -13.12 21.81
CA ASP A 542 51.70 -14.37 22.55
C ASP A 542 50.63 -15.32 21.98
N SER A 543 49.53 -14.79 21.42
CA SER A 543 48.51 -15.58 20.73
C SER A 543 49.03 -16.15 19.43
N LYS A 544 49.79 -15.37 18.65
CA LYS A 544 50.46 -15.84 17.43
C LYS A 544 51.42 -16.99 17.73
N ARG A 545 52.25 -16.83 18.76
CA ARG A 545 53.19 -17.88 19.19
C ARG A 545 52.45 -19.15 19.60
N ASP A 546 51.38 -19.03 20.38
CA ASP A 546 50.58 -20.20 20.75
C ASP A 546 49.97 -20.86 19.50
N LEU A 547 49.49 -20.09 18.53
CA LEU A 547 48.91 -20.61 17.29
C LEU A 547 49.96 -21.35 16.42
N GLU A 548 51.23 -20.92 16.46
CA GLU A 548 52.36 -21.67 15.89
C GLU A 548 52.58 -22.99 16.66
N ASP A 549 52.56 -22.94 18.00
CA ASP A 549 52.69 -24.12 18.84
C ASP A 549 51.50 -25.10 18.66
N VAL A 550 50.28 -24.62 18.38
CA VAL A 550 49.13 -25.46 18.00
C VAL A 550 49.48 -26.33 16.82
N LYS A 551 49.94 -25.69 15.73
CA LYS A 551 50.32 -26.38 14.48
C LYS A 551 51.44 -27.38 14.74
N LEU A 552 52.50 -26.95 15.42
CA LEU A 552 53.65 -27.79 15.73
C LEU A 552 53.27 -29.01 16.59
N GLN A 553 52.46 -28.85 17.63
CA GLN A 553 52.03 -29.97 18.46
C GLN A 553 51.03 -30.88 17.73
N TYR A 554 50.15 -30.30 16.90
CA TYR A 554 49.19 -31.06 16.09
C TYR A 554 49.91 -31.98 15.10
N ASP A 555 50.89 -31.44 14.37
CA ASP A 555 51.69 -32.19 13.38
C ASP A 555 52.51 -33.31 14.03
N ASN A 556 52.97 -33.10 15.27
CA ASN A 556 53.66 -34.11 16.07
C ASN A 556 52.71 -35.09 16.78
N LYS A 557 51.39 -35.05 16.47
CA LYS A 557 50.33 -35.87 17.08
C LYS A 557 50.24 -35.76 18.61
N ARG A 558 50.68 -34.62 19.17
CA ARG A 558 50.54 -34.28 20.58
C ARG A 558 49.26 -33.48 20.78
N PHE A 559 48.12 -34.12 20.53
CA PHE A 559 46.82 -33.45 20.42
C PHE A 559 46.38 -32.78 21.72
N HIS A 560 46.66 -33.36 22.89
CA HIS A 560 46.42 -32.70 24.18
C HIS A 560 47.13 -31.35 24.28
N SER A 561 48.42 -31.32 23.94
CA SER A 561 49.22 -30.10 23.93
C SER A 561 48.76 -29.12 22.84
N SER A 562 48.34 -29.62 21.68
CA SER A 562 47.76 -28.80 20.62
C SER A 562 46.46 -28.11 21.07
N SER A 563 45.53 -28.85 21.69
CA SER A 563 44.29 -28.30 22.26
C SER A 563 44.58 -27.31 23.40
N TYR A 564 45.62 -27.54 24.21
CA TYR A 564 46.09 -26.58 25.21
C TYR A 564 46.50 -25.26 24.57
N TYR A 565 47.43 -25.29 23.59
CA TYR A 565 47.90 -24.07 22.94
C TYR A 565 46.78 -23.37 22.16
N LEU A 566 45.81 -24.11 21.62
CA LEU A 566 44.68 -23.53 20.89
C LEU A 566 43.79 -22.72 21.83
N GLN A 567 43.49 -23.28 22.99
CA GLN A 567 42.75 -22.59 24.03
C GLN A 567 43.51 -21.35 24.52
N GLN A 568 44.84 -21.43 24.67
CA GLN A 568 45.68 -20.29 25.05
C GLN A 568 45.66 -19.17 23.99
N ALA A 569 45.75 -19.54 22.70
CA ALA A 569 45.70 -18.61 21.59
C ALA A 569 44.38 -17.83 21.58
N VAL A 570 43.24 -18.53 21.68
CA VAL A 570 41.89 -17.93 21.71
C VAL A 570 41.71 -17.05 22.96
N GLU A 571 42.22 -17.45 24.12
CA GLU A 571 42.17 -16.63 25.34
C GLU A 571 42.93 -15.31 25.18
N LYS A 572 44.17 -15.38 24.70
CA LYS A 572 45.04 -14.20 24.59
C LYS A 572 44.50 -13.19 23.59
N ILE A 573 44.03 -13.63 22.42
CA ILE A 573 43.43 -12.71 21.45
C ILE A 573 42.12 -12.11 22.01
N THR A 574 41.30 -12.87 22.72
CA THR A 574 40.10 -12.34 23.41
C THR A 574 40.46 -11.24 24.40
N LYS A 575 41.55 -11.40 25.16
CA LYS A 575 42.04 -10.36 26.08
C LYS A 575 42.53 -9.12 25.33
N ALA A 576 43.20 -9.28 24.20
CA ALA A 576 43.61 -8.16 23.36
C ALA A 576 42.39 -7.38 22.82
N TYR A 577 41.35 -8.07 22.35
CA TYR A 577 40.06 -7.45 22.00
C TYR A 577 39.45 -6.71 23.19
N GLY A 578 39.46 -7.32 24.38
CA GLY A 578 38.99 -6.69 25.62
C GLY A 578 39.64 -5.34 25.90
N VAL A 579 40.97 -5.25 25.75
CA VAL A 579 41.71 -4.00 26.00
C VAL A 579 41.48 -2.97 24.90
N ILE A 580 41.51 -3.39 23.63
CA ILE A 580 41.56 -2.48 22.47
C ILE A 580 40.17 -2.14 21.97
N PHE A 581 39.34 -3.15 21.70
CA PHE A 581 37.99 -2.93 21.21
C PHE A 581 37.05 -2.52 22.34
N PHE A 582 37.16 -3.16 23.51
CA PHE A 582 36.25 -2.90 24.63
C PHE A 582 36.71 -1.83 25.62
N ASN A 583 37.88 -1.23 25.38
CA ASN A 583 38.48 -0.19 26.20
C ASN A 583 38.67 -0.57 27.69
N LEU A 584 38.83 -1.86 27.99
CA LEU A 584 39.02 -2.35 29.36
C LEU A 584 40.39 -1.93 29.90
N SER A 585 40.42 -1.42 31.14
CA SER A 585 41.70 -1.09 31.79
C SER A 585 42.55 -2.36 31.98
N LYS A 586 43.88 -2.21 31.88
CA LYS A 586 44.83 -3.29 32.15
C LYS A 586 44.58 -3.97 33.50
N LYS A 587 44.37 -3.17 34.55
CA LYS A 587 44.03 -3.66 35.90
C LYS A 587 42.75 -4.50 35.90
N TYR A 588 41.75 -4.16 35.09
CA TYR A 588 40.53 -4.95 34.97
C TYR A 588 40.78 -6.29 34.27
N VAL A 589 41.52 -6.29 33.17
CA VAL A 589 41.88 -7.52 32.44
C VAL A 589 42.72 -8.47 33.31
N GLU A 590 43.69 -7.94 34.06
CA GLU A 590 44.55 -8.71 34.97
C GLU A 590 43.78 -9.31 36.17
N ASN A 591 42.85 -8.55 36.76
CA ASN A 591 42.16 -8.96 37.99
C ASN A 591 40.82 -9.68 37.75
N LYS A 592 40.17 -9.49 36.60
CA LYS A 592 38.77 -9.91 36.37
C LYS A 592 38.57 -10.82 35.15
N MET A 593 39.45 -10.81 34.16
CA MET A 593 39.39 -11.77 33.02
C MET A 593 40.22 -13.01 33.35
N SER A 594 39.56 -14.03 33.91
CA SER A 594 40.18 -15.33 34.17
C SER A 594 40.50 -16.08 32.87
N HIS A 595 41.24 -17.18 32.98
CA HIS A 595 41.58 -18.09 31.88
C HIS A 595 40.39 -18.83 31.23
N LYS A 596 39.17 -18.47 31.62
CA LYS A 596 37.91 -19.06 31.18
C LYS A 596 37.32 -18.16 30.09
N THR A 597 37.71 -18.41 28.84
CA THR A 597 37.53 -17.49 27.71
C THR A 597 36.09 -16.96 27.51
N PRO A 598 35.01 -17.76 27.56
CA PRO A 598 33.64 -17.25 27.46
C PRO A 598 33.23 -16.30 28.60
N LYS A 599 33.84 -16.41 29.79
CA LYS A 599 33.59 -15.47 30.90
C LYS A 599 34.20 -14.11 30.64
N ALA A 600 35.33 -14.08 29.94
CA ALA A 600 35.98 -12.86 29.49
C ALA A 600 35.07 -12.10 28.51
N PHE A 601 34.44 -12.81 27.57
CA PHE A 601 33.40 -12.27 26.68
C PHE A 601 32.16 -11.77 27.44
N ILE A 602 31.59 -12.61 28.29
CA ILE A 602 30.40 -12.29 29.11
C ILE A 602 30.63 -11.05 29.97
N LYS A 603 31.84 -10.87 30.52
CA LYS A 603 32.20 -9.66 31.28
C LYS A 603 32.43 -8.44 30.40
N ALA A 604 33.07 -8.59 29.24
CA ALA A 604 33.21 -7.50 28.28
C ALA A 604 31.85 -7.02 27.75
N VAL A 605 30.88 -7.92 27.59
CA VAL A 605 29.49 -7.58 27.21
C VAL A 605 28.71 -6.94 28.37
N ARG A 606 29.14 -7.11 29.63
CA ARG A 606 28.58 -6.42 30.81
C ARG A 606 29.07 -4.98 30.97
N GLU A 607 30.00 -4.51 30.14
CA GLU A 607 30.40 -3.10 30.15
C GLU A 607 29.21 -2.20 29.79
N PRO A 608 29.08 -1.00 30.39
CA PRO A 608 27.88 -0.17 30.26
C PRO A 608 27.45 0.07 28.82
N TYR A 609 28.38 0.37 27.91
CA TYR A 609 28.02 0.60 26.50
C TYR A 609 27.62 -0.68 25.77
N MET A 610 28.17 -1.85 26.10
CA MET A 610 27.72 -3.13 25.53
C MET A 610 26.40 -3.57 26.15
N GLN A 611 26.13 -3.26 27.42
CA GLN A 611 24.80 -3.45 28.01
C GLN A 611 23.78 -2.54 27.36
N GLU A 612 24.17 -1.34 26.95
CA GLU A 612 23.32 -0.41 26.19
C GLU A 612 23.20 -0.83 24.72
N LEU A 613 24.23 -1.41 24.10
CA LEU A 613 24.17 -1.98 22.74
C LEU A 613 23.37 -3.30 22.73
N VAL A 614 23.49 -4.09 23.79
CA VAL A 614 22.63 -5.24 24.10
C VAL A 614 21.24 -4.77 24.53
N ALA A 615 21.07 -3.59 25.12
CA ALA A 615 19.76 -3.01 25.39
C ALA A 615 19.13 -2.52 24.09
N LEU A 616 19.91 -1.89 23.21
CA LEU A 616 19.54 -1.49 21.86
C LEU A 616 19.21 -2.72 21.01
N PHE A 617 19.96 -3.82 21.15
CA PHE A 617 19.65 -5.11 20.55
C PHE A 617 18.51 -5.83 21.25
N LYS A 618 18.28 -5.69 22.55
CA LYS A 618 17.08 -6.20 23.27
C LYS A 618 15.84 -5.36 22.96
N THR A 619 16.07 -4.14 22.50
CA THR A 619 15.04 -3.29 21.90
C THR A 619 14.87 -3.77 20.46
N ALA A 620 15.90 -3.99 19.65
CA ALA A 620 15.70 -4.62 18.34
C ALA A 620 15.18 -6.08 18.41
N GLU A 621 15.39 -6.77 19.55
CA GLU A 621 15.16 -8.21 19.79
C GLU A 621 14.78 -8.53 21.28
N PRO A 622 13.58 -8.20 21.79
CA PRO A 622 13.16 -8.42 23.20
C PRO A 622 13.06 -9.87 23.67
N ASN A 623 13.12 -10.88 22.79
CA ASN A 623 13.23 -12.28 23.22
C ASN A 623 14.69 -12.74 23.35
N LEU A 624 15.67 -11.83 23.25
CA LEU A 624 17.04 -12.05 23.73
C LEU A 624 17.03 -12.24 25.26
N LYS A 625 16.65 -13.45 25.70
CA LYS A 625 16.57 -13.90 27.10
C LYS A 625 17.93 -14.02 27.79
N THR A 626 19.00 -13.51 27.20
CA THR A 626 20.33 -13.59 27.78
C THR A 626 20.39 -12.70 29.02
N ASP A 627 19.93 -13.24 30.13
CA ASP A 627 20.64 -13.04 31.38
C ASP A 627 22.04 -13.59 31.13
N VAL A 628 22.96 -12.67 30.87
CA VAL A 628 24.40 -12.93 30.70
C VAL A 628 24.93 -13.78 31.87
N THR A 629 24.28 -13.71 33.03
CA THR A 629 24.52 -14.54 34.23
C THR A 629 24.01 -15.97 34.10
N GLU A 630 22.86 -16.20 33.45
CA GLU A 630 22.32 -17.53 33.17
C GLU A 630 23.09 -18.26 32.05
N LEU A 631 23.54 -17.51 31.04
CA LEU A 631 24.47 -18.00 30.03
C LEU A 631 25.83 -18.35 30.65
N GLU A 632 26.36 -17.48 31.53
CA GLU A 632 27.58 -17.78 32.31
C GLU A 632 27.39 -19.03 33.17
N ARG A 633 26.23 -19.19 33.82
CA ARG A 633 25.86 -20.36 34.63
C ARG A 633 25.80 -21.64 33.79
N THR A 634 25.12 -21.61 32.65
CA THR A 634 24.94 -22.76 31.75
C THR A 634 26.27 -23.23 31.16
N ILE A 635 27.13 -22.28 30.74
CA ILE A 635 28.48 -22.60 30.26
C ILE A 635 29.30 -23.28 31.36
N ASN A 636 29.16 -22.85 32.63
CA ASN A 636 29.84 -23.50 33.75
C ASN A 636 29.31 -24.91 34.06
N GLU A 637 27.99 -25.12 33.94
CA GLU A 637 27.35 -26.40 34.27
C GLU A 637 27.62 -27.49 33.21
N LYS A 638 27.88 -27.10 31.95
CA LYS A 638 28.05 -28.01 30.81
C LYS A 638 29.49 -28.14 30.30
N GLU A 639 30.48 -27.72 31.10
CA GLU A 639 31.90 -27.68 30.70
C GLU A 639 32.42 -29.04 30.18
N THR A 640 32.08 -30.14 30.85
CA THR A 640 32.45 -31.51 30.44
C THR A 640 31.73 -31.96 29.17
N GLU A 641 30.43 -31.67 29.04
CA GLU A 641 29.64 -32.00 27.83
C GLU A 641 30.22 -31.30 26.60
N LEU A 642 30.62 -30.02 26.75
CA LEU A 642 31.26 -29.24 25.69
C LEU A 642 32.62 -29.82 25.28
N ALA A 643 33.42 -30.31 26.24
CA ALA A 643 34.71 -30.94 25.96
C ALA A 643 34.59 -32.27 25.19
N GLN A 644 33.43 -32.94 25.30
CA GLN A 644 33.14 -34.21 24.63
C GLN A 644 32.36 -34.02 23.32
N THR A 645 32.19 -32.77 22.87
CA THR A 645 31.47 -32.44 21.63
C THR A 645 32.12 -33.15 20.44
N ASN A 646 31.28 -33.83 19.65
CA ASN A 646 31.75 -34.54 18.47
C ASN A 646 32.07 -33.59 17.32
N ARG A 647 32.79 -34.12 16.32
CA ARG A 647 33.22 -33.39 15.13
C ARG A 647 32.05 -32.70 14.39
N GLU A 648 30.95 -33.41 14.17
CA GLU A 648 29.81 -32.92 13.39
C GLU A 648 29.21 -31.65 14.00
N VAL A 649 29.13 -31.58 15.33
CA VAL A 649 28.63 -30.39 16.03
C VAL A 649 29.60 -29.22 15.85
N ILE A 650 30.90 -29.43 16.00
CA ILE A 650 31.90 -28.37 15.82
C ILE A 650 31.95 -27.89 14.36
N GLU A 651 31.85 -28.79 13.38
CA GLU A 651 31.77 -28.42 11.97
C GLU A 651 30.51 -27.58 11.67
N LYS A 652 29.37 -27.88 12.30
CA LYS A 652 28.17 -27.03 12.20
C LYS A 652 28.38 -25.65 12.81
N PHE A 653 29.12 -25.54 13.91
CA PHE A 653 29.50 -24.24 14.49
C PHE A 653 30.43 -23.44 13.57
N LEU A 654 31.39 -24.10 12.93
CA LEU A 654 32.31 -23.45 11.98
C LEU A 654 31.57 -23.03 10.70
N GLN A 655 30.68 -23.87 10.17
CA GLN A 655 29.79 -23.52 9.06
C GLN A 655 28.87 -22.35 9.42
N LEU A 656 28.40 -22.28 10.66
CA LEU A 656 27.64 -21.13 11.15
C LEU A 656 28.51 -19.87 11.18
N ILE A 657 29.76 -19.95 11.66
CA ILE A 657 30.71 -18.82 11.63
C ILE A 657 30.94 -18.36 10.18
N ASP A 658 31.18 -19.28 9.25
CA ASP A 658 31.39 -18.97 7.83
C ASP A 658 30.14 -18.37 7.19
N THR A 659 28.98 -18.97 7.43
CA THR A 659 27.70 -18.48 6.88
C THR A 659 27.34 -17.10 7.44
N LEU A 660 27.55 -16.88 8.74
CA LEU A 660 27.36 -15.57 9.35
C LEU A 660 28.34 -14.57 8.75
N THR A 661 29.61 -14.93 8.64
CA THR A 661 30.64 -14.07 8.04
C THR A 661 30.25 -13.67 6.61
N ILE A 662 29.89 -14.63 5.75
CA ILE A 662 29.49 -14.41 4.36
C ILE A 662 28.22 -13.58 4.28
N LYS A 663 27.15 -13.95 4.99
CA LYS A 663 25.87 -13.22 4.96
C LYS A 663 26.01 -11.80 5.48
N LEU A 664 26.85 -11.59 6.49
CA LEU A 664 27.05 -10.26 7.08
C LEU A 664 28.00 -9.39 6.22
N GLU A 665 28.92 -10.01 5.46
CA GLU A 665 29.71 -9.36 4.41
C GLU A 665 28.85 -9.01 3.16
N GLU A 666 27.93 -9.89 2.75
CA GLU A 666 27.02 -9.71 1.60
C GLU A 666 25.89 -8.69 1.88
N GLN A 667 25.39 -8.59 3.12
CA GLN A 667 24.26 -7.71 3.47
C GLN A 667 24.63 -6.24 3.68
N ASN A 668 25.89 -5.83 3.46
CA ASN A 668 26.34 -4.45 3.63
C ASN A 668 25.83 -3.84 4.96
N ILE A 669 26.12 -4.48 6.09
CA ILE A 669 25.74 -3.97 7.42
C ILE A 669 26.11 -2.49 7.63
N PRO A 670 27.26 -1.98 7.13
CA PRO A 670 27.53 -0.54 7.15
C PRO A 670 26.44 0.27 6.43
N GLY A 671 25.98 -0.17 5.26
CA GLY A 671 24.84 0.40 4.54
C GLY A 671 23.51 0.26 5.28
N LEU A 672 23.29 -0.83 6.01
CA LEU A 672 22.08 -1.12 6.77
C LEU A 672 22.00 -0.28 8.05
N VAL A 673 23.12 -0.13 8.77
CA VAL A 673 23.26 0.78 9.93
C VAL A 673 23.17 2.23 9.47
N LYS A 674 23.81 2.58 8.36
CA LYS A 674 23.69 3.91 7.74
C LYS A 674 22.26 4.20 7.29
N GLY A 675 21.55 3.21 6.75
CA GLY A 675 20.13 3.29 6.40
C GLY A 675 19.25 3.47 7.64
N LEU A 676 19.52 2.73 8.72
CA LEU A 676 18.80 2.86 9.98
C LEU A 676 19.03 4.22 10.64
N LEU A 677 20.26 4.74 10.62
CA LEU A 677 20.61 6.08 11.08
C LEU A 677 19.99 7.18 10.20
N HIS A 678 19.88 6.93 8.90
CA HIS A 678 19.21 7.85 7.98
C HIS A 678 17.70 7.89 8.23
N GLN A 679 17.08 6.74 8.48
CA GLN A 679 15.67 6.61 8.85
C GLN A 679 15.38 7.22 10.23
N LEU A 680 16.32 7.09 11.19
CA LEU A 680 16.24 7.78 12.48
C LEU A 680 16.33 9.30 12.31
N LYS A 681 17.21 9.80 11.43
CA LYS A 681 17.29 11.22 11.07
C LYS A 681 15.98 11.71 10.44
N GLU A 682 15.36 10.92 9.56
CA GLU A 682 14.07 11.26 8.94
C GLU A 682 12.91 11.22 9.94
N GLY A 683 12.90 10.23 10.85
CA GLY A 683 11.86 10.05 11.86
C GLY A 683 11.86 11.06 13.01
N ILE A 684 13.00 11.71 13.29
CA ILE A 684 13.12 12.77 14.31
C ILE A 684 12.73 14.15 13.74
N GLY A 685 12.65 14.27 12.40
CA GLY A 685 12.39 15.52 11.70
C GLY A 685 13.59 16.48 11.71
N GLU A 686 13.65 17.42 10.76
CA GLU A 686 14.72 18.41 10.55
C GLU A 686 15.01 19.37 11.74
N TYR A 687 14.47 19.12 12.94
CA TYR A 687 14.39 20.11 14.02
C TYR A 687 15.57 20.19 15.00
N ASP A 688 16.64 19.40 14.82
CA ASP A 688 17.88 19.59 15.57
C ASP A 688 19.10 19.73 14.64
N GLU A 689 19.24 20.92 14.02
CA GLU A 689 20.43 21.31 13.26
C GLU A 689 21.72 21.34 14.13
N SER A 690 21.61 21.23 15.46
CA SER A 690 22.77 21.18 16.36
C SER A 690 23.37 19.76 16.49
N PHE A 691 22.66 18.73 16.01
CA PHE A 691 23.12 17.36 16.06
C PHE A 691 23.96 16.99 14.82
N ASP A 692 25.25 16.71 15.04
CA ASP A 692 26.20 16.35 13.99
C ASP A 692 26.03 14.88 13.56
N TRP A 693 25.07 14.63 12.68
CA TRP A 693 24.74 13.31 12.13
C TRP A 693 25.89 12.68 11.32
N GLU A 694 26.71 13.50 10.67
CA GLU A 694 27.93 13.02 9.99
C GLU A 694 28.96 12.52 11.00
N LYS A 695 29.12 13.21 12.14
CA LYS A 695 29.97 12.73 13.23
C LYS A 695 29.43 11.47 13.88
N LEU A 696 28.11 11.27 14.02
CA LEU A 696 27.55 10.02 14.54
C LEU A 696 27.82 8.84 13.58
N THR A 697 27.63 9.06 12.28
CA THR A 697 27.92 8.07 11.23
C THR A 697 29.41 7.76 11.18
N ARG A 698 30.28 8.79 11.25
CA ARG A 698 31.74 8.60 11.39
C ARG A 698 32.09 7.91 12.69
N VAL A 699 31.46 8.21 13.82
CA VAL A 699 31.72 7.51 15.09
C VAL A 699 31.31 6.04 14.99
N PHE A 700 30.25 5.69 14.25
CA PHE A 700 29.89 4.30 14.02
C PHE A 700 30.89 3.58 13.10
N ASP A 701 31.28 4.21 11.98
CA ASP A 701 32.28 3.66 11.06
C ASP A 701 33.69 3.60 11.68
N GLU A 702 34.08 4.60 12.46
CA GLU A 702 35.40 4.73 13.11
C GLU A 702 35.50 3.92 14.42
N LYS A 703 34.47 3.89 15.28
CA LYS A 703 34.52 3.17 16.57
C LYS A 703 34.07 1.71 16.51
N PHE A 704 33.10 1.34 15.69
CA PHE A 704 32.53 -0.01 15.73
C PHE A 704 33.13 -0.97 14.72
N LYS A 705 33.96 -0.49 13.77
CA LYS A 705 34.62 -1.21 12.66
C LYS A 705 34.07 -2.63 12.50
N VAL A 706 33.03 -2.78 11.68
CA VAL A 706 32.22 -3.99 11.54
C VAL A 706 33.07 -5.26 11.46
N GLU A 707 34.20 -5.24 10.74
CA GLU A 707 35.16 -6.35 10.66
C GLU A 707 35.70 -6.84 12.02
N LEU A 708 35.92 -5.91 12.96
CA LEU A 708 36.37 -6.18 14.32
C LEU A 708 35.24 -6.77 15.18
N LEU A 709 34.02 -6.25 15.05
CA LEU A 709 32.84 -6.84 15.67
C LEU A 709 32.57 -8.26 15.15
N MET A 710 32.73 -8.48 13.85
CA MET A 710 32.58 -9.77 13.18
C MET A 710 33.63 -10.78 13.65
N SER A 711 34.87 -10.35 13.73
CA SER A 711 35.98 -11.16 14.26
C SER A 711 35.77 -11.49 15.74
N PHE A 712 35.21 -10.56 16.51
CA PHE A 712 34.86 -10.77 17.91
C PHE A 712 33.74 -11.81 18.11
N ILE A 713 32.66 -11.76 17.33
CA ILE A 713 31.57 -12.76 17.37
C ILE A 713 32.12 -14.15 17.03
N SER A 714 32.99 -14.23 16.03
CA SER A 714 33.68 -15.46 15.66
C SER A 714 34.53 -15.98 16.82
N LEU A 715 35.33 -15.12 17.46
CA LEU A 715 36.12 -15.50 18.64
C LEU A 715 35.25 -15.95 19.83
N TYR A 716 34.07 -15.37 20.03
CA TYR A 716 33.14 -15.81 21.07
C TYR A 716 32.68 -17.25 20.84
N LEU A 717 32.29 -17.60 19.62
CA LEU A 717 31.89 -18.96 19.27
C LEU A 717 33.05 -19.96 19.40
N LEU A 718 34.25 -19.58 18.93
CA LEU A 718 35.47 -20.37 19.12
C LEU A 718 35.86 -20.53 20.60
N SER A 719 35.57 -19.52 21.42
CA SER A 719 35.79 -19.60 22.86
C SER A 719 34.89 -20.63 23.51
N GLY A 720 33.66 -20.80 23.03
CA GLY A 720 32.75 -21.85 23.49
C GLY A 720 33.27 -23.25 23.17
N ILE A 721 33.84 -23.42 21.98
CA ILE A 721 34.46 -24.68 21.53
C ILE A 721 35.70 -25.02 22.38
N THR A 722 36.57 -24.03 22.65
CA THR A 722 37.82 -24.25 23.40
C THR A 722 37.63 -24.27 24.92
N TYR A 723 36.48 -23.79 25.43
CA TYR A 723 36.21 -23.64 26.85
C TYR A 723 36.17 -24.94 27.64
N GLY A 724 35.46 -25.96 27.13
CA GLY A 724 35.35 -27.27 27.80
C GLY A 724 36.71 -27.94 28.05
N HIS A 725 37.72 -27.57 27.26
CA HIS A 725 39.06 -28.12 27.36
C HIS A 725 39.95 -27.43 28.39
N VAL A 726 39.58 -26.24 28.91
CA VAL A 726 40.38 -25.46 29.87
C VAL A 726 40.71 -26.30 31.12
N SER A 727 39.72 -26.95 31.72
CA SER A 727 39.92 -27.76 32.93
C SER A 727 40.59 -29.10 32.65
N ASN A 728 40.54 -29.60 31.41
CA ASN A 728 41.12 -30.88 30.98
C ASN A 728 42.58 -30.74 30.47
N THR A 729 42.98 -29.55 30.00
CA THR A 729 44.33 -29.31 29.48
C THR A 729 45.25 -28.56 30.44
N ARG A 730 44.71 -27.71 31.34
CA ARG A 730 45.50 -26.89 32.27
C ARG A 730 45.61 -27.45 33.68
N TYR A 731 44.59 -28.15 34.18
CA TYR A 731 44.51 -28.61 35.56
C TYR A 731 44.42 -30.14 35.58
N SER A 732 45.35 -30.81 36.27
CA SER A 732 45.56 -32.26 36.19
C SER A 732 44.54 -33.09 36.99
N GLY A 733 43.23 -32.85 36.78
CA GLY A 733 42.21 -33.22 37.76
C GLY A 733 40.93 -33.93 37.31
N GLN A 734 40.44 -33.88 36.06
CA GLN A 734 39.09 -34.40 35.75
C GLN A 734 38.84 -34.86 34.29
N ASP A 735 37.76 -35.65 34.15
CA ASP A 735 36.95 -36.16 33.03
C ASP A 735 37.59 -36.62 31.70
N ILE A 736 38.58 -35.93 31.12
CA ILE A 736 39.26 -36.35 29.88
C ILE A 736 40.77 -36.38 30.14
N GLN A 737 41.38 -37.57 30.07
CA GLN A 737 42.82 -37.70 30.30
C GLN A 737 43.63 -37.25 29.08
N PRO A 738 44.91 -36.84 29.23
CA PRO A 738 45.75 -36.45 28.10
C PRO A 738 45.82 -37.50 26.98
N GLU A 739 45.73 -38.79 27.32
CA GLU A 739 45.73 -39.90 26.36
C GLU A 739 44.42 -40.02 25.56
N ASP A 740 43.33 -39.39 26.03
CA ASP A 740 42.03 -39.38 25.37
C ASP A 740 41.92 -38.30 24.27
N TYR A 741 42.88 -37.38 24.19
CA TYR A 741 43.01 -36.45 23.07
C TYR A 741 43.62 -37.18 21.88
N LYS A 742 42.75 -37.76 21.05
CA LYS A 742 43.08 -38.51 19.84
C LYS A 742 42.09 -38.21 18.72
N GLU A 743 42.43 -38.63 17.51
CA GLU A 743 41.55 -38.57 16.33
C GLU A 743 40.17 -39.17 16.66
N GLY A 744 39.09 -38.47 16.30
CA GLY A 744 37.70 -38.77 16.69
C GLY A 744 37.15 -37.89 17.81
N LEU A 745 38.00 -37.22 18.60
CA LEU A 745 37.58 -36.16 19.51
C LEU A 745 37.35 -34.88 18.71
N GLY A 746 36.18 -34.26 18.82
CA GLY A 746 35.78 -33.15 17.93
C GLY A 746 36.78 -31.99 17.88
N ILE A 747 37.34 -31.59 19.03
CA ILE A 747 38.35 -30.51 19.06
C ILE A 747 39.61 -30.88 18.26
N VAL A 748 40.02 -32.14 18.30
CA VAL A 748 41.22 -32.65 17.61
C VAL A 748 40.94 -32.68 16.11
N ASP A 749 39.79 -33.20 15.70
CA ASP A 749 39.44 -33.32 14.28
C ASP A 749 39.24 -31.95 13.62
N CYS A 750 38.69 -30.97 14.36
CA CYS A 750 38.39 -29.65 13.82
C CYS A 750 39.51 -28.61 14.03
N THR A 751 40.58 -28.93 14.76
CA THR A 751 41.71 -28.00 14.99
C THR A 751 42.23 -27.33 13.70
N PRO A 752 42.45 -28.06 12.58
CA PRO A 752 42.90 -27.45 11.33
C PRO A 752 41.93 -26.40 10.76
N GLN A 753 40.63 -26.58 10.97
CA GLN A 753 39.59 -25.65 10.52
C GLN A 753 39.45 -24.44 11.45
N ILE A 754 39.73 -24.60 12.75
CA ILE A 754 39.65 -23.52 13.75
C ILE A 754 40.78 -22.50 13.56
N ILE A 755 42.00 -22.96 13.22
CA ILE A 755 43.21 -22.12 13.13
C ILE A 755 43.02 -20.88 12.23
N PRO A 756 42.48 -21.00 10.99
CA PRO A 756 42.22 -19.84 10.13
C PRO A 756 41.33 -18.76 10.76
N HIS A 757 40.31 -19.14 11.53
CA HIS A 757 39.42 -18.15 12.17
C HIS A 757 40.11 -17.39 13.30
N VAL A 758 40.96 -18.07 14.08
CA VAL A 758 41.78 -17.40 15.10
C VAL A 758 42.77 -16.44 14.44
N GLN A 759 43.37 -16.84 13.32
CA GLN A 759 44.25 -15.98 12.54
C GLN A 759 43.52 -14.74 11.98
N LYS A 760 42.32 -14.91 11.39
CA LYS A 760 41.50 -13.79 10.88
C LYS A 760 41.23 -12.77 11.98
N ALA A 761 40.93 -13.23 13.20
CA ALA A 761 40.68 -12.32 14.32
C ALA A 761 41.93 -11.59 14.81
N ILE A 762 43.09 -12.24 14.78
CA ILE A 762 44.39 -11.60 15.04
C ILE A 762 44.65 -10.49 14.02
N ASP A 763 44.48 -10.81 12.73
CA ASP A 763 44.78 -9.89 11.63
C ASP A 763 43.83 -8.68 11.64
N ALA A 764 42.54 -8.88 11.92
CA ALA A 764 41.56 -7.79 12.04
C ALA A 764 41.90 -6.83 13.19
N LEU A 765 42.33 -7.35 14.35
CA LEU A 765 42.71 -6.51 15.49
C LEU A 765 44.02 -5.75 15.23
N GLU A 766 45.01 -6.39 14.61
CA GLU A 766 46.25 -5.72 14.22
C GLU A 766 46.01 -4.64 13.16
N CYS A 767 45.10 -4.88 12.21
CA CYS A 767 44.67 -3.88 11.25
C CYS A 767 43.95 -2.72 11.92
N PHE A 768 43.21 -2.98 13.01
CA PHE A 768 42.54 -1.93 13.78
C PHE A 768 43.52 -1.06 14.57
N MET A 769 44.56 -1.67 15.16
CA MET A 769 45.55 -0.98 15.99
C MET A 769 46.56 -0.14 15.19
N LYS A 770 46.79 -0.49 13.92
CA LYS A 770 47.59 0.30 12.96
C LYS A 770 46.77 1.48 12.45
#